data_AF-A0A6V8H8Q1-F1
#
_entry.id   AF-A0A6V8H8Q1-F1
#
_cell.length_a   1.000
_cell.length_b   1.000
_cell.length_c   1.000
_cell.angle_alpha   90.00
_cell.angle_beta   90.00
_cell.angle_gamma   90.00
#
_symmetry.space_group_name_H-M   'P 1'
#
loop_
_entity.id
_entity.type
_entity.pdbx_description
1 polymer ?
#
loop_
_entity_poly.entity_id
_entity_poly.type
_entity_poly.pdbx_seq_one_letter_code
_entity_poly.pdbx_strand_id
1 'polypeptide(L)'
;MIETMAPPTEIRKKKKKKRIHLNGFDMFTVSHLSFGQWRNPKDRSKTKRRDLSYWTDLAKILEKGEFTALFLADTYGVYDTYKRSAEPAIRYGAQVPMGDPSIVKFSIELWEGSWANDALKEDVETAEYANPDRIKYVHHHGDNFHLDGIHILDPSPQRTPFLFQAGTSTAGVAFGSTHAEAIFVAGISPEAVAPKVKLIREEAAKRGRDPNSIKIFPVITPIIGRTEEEAKAKYAEALEYANYEAGLAFWSGGSGIDISQFDLDQEIESTDVHVDARVHTTLSHLQNTSPDIPAWTPRNIGKWVALGANGPIPVGTPEKVADVLEEWVNVADVDGFNIGYIISPASFEDVTELLVPELRKRGLPHVMTGVDKLRAEGFLGDGIKIAIVDTGIDYNHPALGGCFGDGCKIAFGTDLVGDDYTGANTPLPTDDPMDCVGHGTHVAGIIAATSTAPDFTGVAPNVTLGIYRVFGCTGSTSDDVLIQAYMMAYEAGADIITASVGGNSGWSEEPWAVVVSRIVEAGVPCTVAVGNDGGTGVFVASAAATGKGVTAVASVDNVVTPLLVKNATWSANNSPAQTFGWIPYIPADIANGTYLLYDILNGSNDTSLPCNDNFTLPDITGKIALIPYDTYCTDGSGMVAKVTDANGKYIMWYSARAGQIYPINGTGYGIDSFGMVTTDLATQWIEAMAAGSQVSVNMITPVYESFSVQNTVNNVTALGGYMVDTGTSMATPFVAGSIALLIEARGKTDPATINNILSASAVPKAFNDGESTHSYLAPVPQQGGGLLNVYNAAHAVGVLNVSSISFNDTANFVRSAWFEITNTGSESVTYAISYSSSGTVYTLPSDGNPVPSTFSVGSPPEIVASSAQLFLSPDTITIGAGESAPIEVTASLPTDLTTSRIPVYSGYITLNGTNDESLSLPYMGVASSLKDAVIFDSVDGMTYLSRYLNVSAIPDGFAFTLPPQNSTDEEKEQYDFPVPVSLDSFGTRVLRVDLVPAQSNSTVNTTQVLGVDVVGSIVNFPAHEQGRGSWHVFWYGQLSDGTFAPPGDYYLLFRALRIFGDEDSADDYESVKSVSFSLTYASSNATDASA
;
A
#
# COMPACT_ATOMS: atom_id res chain seq x y z
N MET A 1 -40.44 3.60 32.49
CA MET A 1 -39.39 3.65 33.51
C MET A 1 -38.11 3.20 32.84
N ILE A 2 -37.25 4.18 32.54
CA ILE A 2 -35.81 4.17 32.27
C ILE A 2 -35.20 2.89 31.66
N GLU A 3 -34.83 3.04 30.39
CA GLU A 3 -33.85 2.28 29.62
C GLU A 3 -32.47 2.25 30.31
N THR A 4 -31.77 1.12 30.20
CA THR A 4 -30.30 1.10 30.24
C THR A 4 -29.81 0.43 28.96
N MET A 5 -29.46 1.29 28.00
CA MET A 5 -28.76 0.99 26.76
C MET A 5 -27.42 0.30 27.07
N ALA A 6 -27.16 -0.83 26.42
CA ALA A 6 -25.79 -1.31 26.24
C ALA A 6 -25.07 -0.31 25.30
N PRO A 7 -23.83 0.12 25.61
CA PRO A 7 -23.14 1.06 24.76
C PRO A 7 -22.80 0.44 23.39
N PRO A 8 -22.88 1.22 22.30
CA PRO A 8 -22.47 0.80 20.96
C PRO A 8 -20.98 0.48 20.96
N THR A 9 -20.61 -0.67 20.39
CA THR A 9 -19.23 -1.06 20.09
C THR A 9 -18.60 -0.02 19.15
N GLU A 10 -17.80 0.89 19.72
CA GLU A 10 -16.97 1.86 18.99
C GLU A 10 -16.08 1.12 17.96
N ILE A 11 -16.32 1.43 16.70
CA ILE A 11 -15.53 1.02 15.53
C ILE A 11 -14.09 1.54 15.71
N ARG A 12 -13.15 0.65 16.03
CA ARG A 12 -11.71 0.99 16.15
C ARG A 12 -11.11 1.20 14.76
N LYS A 13 -10.94 2.46 14.34
CA LYS A 13 -10.08 2.85 13.19
C LYS A 13 -8.67 2.26 13.39
N LYS A 14 -8.15 1.48 12.45
CA LYS A 14 -6.77 0.97 12.50
C LYS A 14 -5.84 2.07 11.97
N LYS A 15 -4.79 2.40 12.73
CA LYS A 15 -3.95 3.57 12.49
C LYS A 15 -2.94 3.33 11.36
N LYS A 16 -2.59 4.40 10.64
CA LYS A 16 -1.50 4.49 9.64
C LYS A 16 -0.22 3.79 10.15
N LYS A 17 0.49 3.03 9.30
CA LYS A 17 1.72 2.31 9.69
C LYS A 17 2.75 3.33 10.20
N LYS A 18 3.08 3.23 11.49
CA LYS A 18 4.00 4.16 12.17
C LYS A 18 5.44 3.69 12.03
N ARG A 19 6.38 4.63 11.91
CA ARG A 19 7.81 4.34 12.14
C ARG A 19 7.98 3.79 13.55
N ILE A 20 8.64 2.64 13.69
CA ILE A 20 9.01 2.07 14.99
C ILE A 20 10.30 2.75 15.44
N HIS A 21 10.22 3.51 16.53
CA HIS A 21 11.39 4.11 17.15
C HIS A 21 12.08 3.12 18.10
N LEU A 22 13.40 2.96 18.01
CA LEU A 22 14.16 2.10 18.91
C LEU A 22 15.04 2.95 19.82
N ASN A 23 14.88 2.83 21.14
CA ASN A 23 15.76 3.48 22.11
C ASN A 23 16.60 2.41 22.81
N GLY A 24 17.91 2.63 22.97
CA GLY A 24 18.74 1.77 23.81
C GLY A 24 18.42 2.06 25.28
N PHE A 25 18.04 1.06 26.06
CA PHE A 25 17.64 1.25 27.45
C PHE A 25 18.69 0.74 28.42
N ASP A 26 19.45 1.66 29.01
CA ASP A 26 20.52 1.33 29.95
C ASP A 26 20.43 2.20 31.23
N MET A 27 21.33 1.96 32.17
CA MET A 27 21.42 2.64 33.45
C MET A 27 22.87 2.67 33.89
N PHE A 28 23.28 3.74 34.59
CA PHE A 28 24.66 3.88 35.06
C PHE A 28 24.97 3.02 36.29
N THR A 29 24.81 1.71 36.15
CA THR A 29 24.91 0.70 37.21
C THR A 29 25.46 -0.62 36.65
N VAL A 30 25.79 -1.56 37.53
CA VAL A 30 26.32 -2.88 37.11
C VAL A 30 25.24 -3.71 36.42
N SER A 31 24.07 -3.90 37.04
CA SER A 31 22.96 -4.65 36.41
C SER A 31 21.71 -3.77 36.39
N HIS A 32 21.17 -3.49 35.20
CA HIS A 32 19.97 -2.67 35.03
C HIS A 32 18.68 -3.51 35.11
N LEU A 33 18.40 -4.32 34.09
CA LEU A 33 17.21 -5.18 33.97
C LEU A 33 17.56 -6.69 33.98
N SER A 34 18.83 -7.01 33.75
CA SER A 34 19.31 -8.38 33.62
C SER A 34 20.31 -8.70 34.72
N PHE A 35 19.84 -9.37 35.78
CA PHE A 35 20.60 -9.53 37.02
C PHE A 35 21.46 -10.79 37.01
N GLY A 36 22.74 -10.63 37.38
CA GLY A 36 23.72 -11.71 37.44
C GLY A 36 24.52 -11.93 36.15
N GLN A 37 24.12 -11.28 35.04
CA GLN A 37 24.75 -11.37 33.72
C GLN A 37 26.17 -10.78 33.67
N TRP A 38 26.54 -9.89 34.59
CA TRP A 38 27.90 -9.34 34.71
C TRP A 38 29.00 -10.40 34.95
N ARG A 39 28.58 -11.62 35.33
CA ARG A 39 29.44 -12.80 35.46
C ARG A 39 29.73 -13.48 34.12
N ASN A 40 28.89 -13.25 33.11
CA ASN A 40 29.12 -13.75 31.76
C ASN A 40 30.41 -13.09 31.21
N PRO A 41 31.39 -13.87 30.71
CA PRO A 41 32.63 -13.32 30.16
C PRO A 41 32.45 -12.35 28.99
N LYS A 42 31.33 -12.45 28.26
CA LYS A 42 30.98 -11.57 27.14
C LYS A 42 30.38 -10.23 27.59
N ASP A 43 29.96 -10.12 28.85
CA ASP A 43 29.32 -8.93 29.39
C ASP A 43 30.33 -7.90 29.91
N ARG A 44 30.15 -6.64 29.51
CA ARG A 44 30.97 -5.49 29.91
C ARG A 44 30.27 -4.59 30.94
N SER A 45 29.09 -4.92 31.45
CA SER A 45 28.31 -4.03 32.32
C SER A 45 29.07 -3.64 33.60
N LYS A 46 29.93 -4.52 34.14
CA LYS A 46 30.80 -4.24 35.29
C LYS A 46 31.84 -3.12 35.04
N THR A 47 32.15 -2.82 33.78
CA THR A 47 33.14 -1.79 33.42
C THR A 47 32.54 -0.40 33.25
N LYS A 48 31.21 -0.28 33.09
CA LYS A 48 30.46 0.99 32.92
C LYS A 48 30.97 2.16 33.76
N ARG A 49 31.28 1.88 35.04
CA ARG A 49 31.69 2.87 36.05
C ARG A 49 33.15 3.27 36.01
N ARG A 50 34.00 2.47 35.37
CA ARG A 50 35.47 2.61 35.41
C ARG A 50 36.06 2.93 34.05
N ASP A 51 35.25 2.79 33.00
CA ASP A 51 35.70 2.82 31.62
C ASP A 51 34.69 3.57 30.76
N LEU A 52 35.05 4.80 30.39
CA LEU A 52 34.24 5.64 29.51
C LEU A 52 34.05 4.99 28.13
N SER A 53 34.98 4.12 27.71
CA SER A 53 34.90 3.47 26.39
C SER A 53 33.63 2.62 26.26
N TYR A 54 33.12 2.05 27.35
CA TYR A 54 31.83 1.34 27.32
C TYR A 54 30.72 2.23 26.74
N TRP A 55 30.59 3.46 27.25
CA TRP A 55 29.51 4.37 26.85
C TRP A 55 29.72 4.90 25.43
N THR A 56 30.97 5.20 25.04
CA THR A 56 31.27 5.64 23.67
C THR A 56 31.13 4.52 22.64
N ASP A 57 31.46 3.28 23.01
CA ASP A 57 31.27 2.11 22.14
C ASP A 57 29.78 1.81 21.97
N LEU A 58 29.02 1.83 23.07
CA LEU A 58 27.57 1.67 23.04
C LEU A 58 26.91 2.73 22.16
N ALA A 59 27.30 4.01 22.29
CA ALA A 59 26.79 5.07 21.43
C ALA A 59 27.02 4.78 19.94
N LYS A 60 28.22 4.35 19.55
CA LYS A 60 28.53 3.96 18.15
C LYS A 60 27.70 2.78 17.66
N ILE A 61 27.45 1.78 18.51
CA ILE A 61 26.61 0.62 18.17
C ILE A 61 25.16 1.04 17.94
N LEU A 62 24.65 1.93 18.80
CA LEU A 62 23.31 2.48 18.68
C LEU A 62 23.17 3.39 17.45
N GLU A 63 24.17 4.22 17.14
CA GLU A 63 24.22 5.03 15.91
C GLU A 63 24.26 4.14 14.65
N LYS A 64 25.08 3.08 14.64
CA LYS A 64 25.12 2.09 13.55
C LYS A 64 23.76 1.43 13.32
N GLY A 65 23.00 1.20 14.40
CA GLY A 65 21.64 0.64 14.36
C GLY A 65 20.54 1.68 14.17
N GLU A 66 20.87 2.96 13.94
CA GLU A 66 19.92 4.08 13.84
C GLU A 66 18.90 4.15 14.99
N PHE A 67 19.34 3.81 16.20
CA PHE A 67 18.55 4.01 17.40
C PHE A 67 18.22 5.49 17.56
N THR A 68 16.98 5.78 17.94
CA THR A 68 16.45 7.14 18.12
C THR A 68 17.07 7.82 19.35
N ALA A 69 17.29 7.08 20.44
CA ALA A 69 17.90 7.61 21.65
C ALA A 69 18.61 6.54 22.49
N LEU A 70 19.53 6.96 23.36
CA LEU A 70 19.98 6.19 24.52
C LEU A 70 19.24 6.72 25.75
N PHE A 71 18.31 5.92 26.28
CA PHE A 71 17.56 6.24 27.50
C PHE A 71 18.32 5.71 28.71
N LEU A 72 18.75 6.61 29.59
CA LEU A 72 19.45 6.27 30.84
C LEU A 72 18.49 6.35 32.03
N ALA A 73 18.16 5.21 32.62
CA ALA A 73 17.42 5.15 33.88
C ALA A 73 18.27 5.61 35.08
N ASP A 74 17.60 5.92 36.19
CA ASP A 74 18.23 6.36 37.43
C ASP A 74 17.42 5.96 38.68
N THR A 75 18.09 5.76 39.82
CA THR A 75 17.47 5.57 41.15
C THR A 75 18.36 6.01 42.30
N TYR A 76 17.87 6.89 43.17
CA TYR A 76 18.61 7.29 44.38
C TYR A 76 18.39 6.36 45.59
N GLY A 77 17.51 5.35 45.46
CA GLY A 77 17.21 4.35 46.49
C GLY A 77 17.75 2.96 46.15
N VAL A 78 18.01 2.14 47.17
CA VAL A 78 18.41 0.73 47.01
C VAL A 78 17.22 -0.17 47.33
N TYR A 79 17.04 -1.27 46.60
CA TYR A 79 15.98 -2.25 46.87
C TYR A 79 16.23 -2.99 48.20
N ASP A 80 15.42 -2.70 49.21
CA ASP A 80 15.55 -3.22 50.58
C ASP A 80 14.32 -3.96 51.11
N THR A 81 13.30 -4.16 50.26
CA THR A 81 12.04 -4.83 50.65
C THR A 81 12.22 -6.34 50.83
N TYR A 82 12.93 -7.00 49.90
CA TYR A 82 13.17 -8.44 49.97
C TYR A 82 14.05 -8.78 51.18
N LYS A 83 13.58 -9.69 52.05
CA LYS A 83 14.23 -10.03 53.33
C LYS A 83 14.40 -8.82 54.26
N ARG A 84 13.68 -7.72 54.01
CA ARG A 84 13.83 -6.42 54.70
C ARG A 84 15.29 -5.95 54.77
N SER A 85 16.05 -6.19 53.70
CA SER A 85 17.46 -5.86 53.63
C SER A 85 17.87 -5.46 52.22
N ALA A 86 18.72 -4.44 52.10
CA ALA A 86 19.40 -4.09 50.86
C ALA A 86 20.50 -5.09 50.46
N GLU A 87 20.81 -6.05 51.33
CA GLU A 87 21.92 -6.99 51.14
C GLU A 87 21.85 -7.79 49.83
N PRO A 88 20.71 -8.34 49.39
CA PRO A 88 20.64 -9.08 48.14
C PRO A 88 20.90 -8.18 46.92
N ALA A 89 20.39 -6.95 46.94
CA ALA A 89 20.64 -5.99 45.87
C ALA A 89 22.12 -5.59 45.79
N ILE A 90 22.75 -5.31 46.94
CA ILE A 90 24.17 -4.94 47.04
C ILE A 90 25.08 -6.10 46.63
N ARG A 91 24.82 -7.31 47.15
CA ARG A 91 25.64 -8.50 46.90
C ARG A 91 25.70 -8.86 45.43
N TYR A 92 24.56 -8.74 44.73
CA TYR A 92 24.43 -9.21 43.35
C TYR A 92 24.44 -8.10 42.29
N GLY A 93 24.56 -6.85 42.72
CA GLY A 93 24.72 -5.71 41.84
C GLY A 93 23.43 -5.26 41.14
N ALA A 94 22.27 -5.39 41.82
CA ALA A 94 20.96 -5.05 41.27
C ALA A 94 20.71 -3.53 41.41
N GLN A 95 20.99 -2.79 40.34
CA GLN A 95 20.96 -1.33 40.29
C GLN A 95 21.85 -0.59 41.30
N VAL A 96 22.70 -1.30 42.03
CA VAL A 96 23.69 -0.77 42.97
C VAL A 96 25.05 -1.43 42.73
N PRO A 97 26.19 -0.72 42.83
CA PRO A 97 26.32 0.71 43.05
C PRO A 97 26.08 1.50 41.75
N MET A 98 25.48 2.68 41.86
CA MET A 98 25.14 3.54 40.74
C MET A 98 26.09 4.75 40.62
N GLY A 99 26.28 5.29 39.41
CA GLY A 99 26.88 6.61 39.18
C GLY A 99 25.80 7.65 38.92
N ASP A 100 26.14 8.94 38.92
CA ASP A 100 25.18 10.03 38.72
C ASP A 100 24.92 10.26 37.20
N PRO A 101 23.68 10.12 36.71
CA PRO A 101 23.34 10.42 35.32
C PRO A 101 22.79 11.84 35.11
N SER A 102 22.78 12.71 36.13
CA SER A 102 21.94 13.91 36.12
C SER A 102 22.40 15.08 35.22
N ILE A 103 21.40 15.67 34.55
CA ILE A 103 21.27 17.12 34.25
C ILE A 103 20.07 17.65 35.05
N VAL A 104 20.23 18.86 35.59
CA VAL A 104 19.45 19.50 36.68
C VAL A 104 17.98 19.75 36.35
N LYS A 105 17.10 19.46 37.33
CA LYS A 105 15.64 19.74 37.31
C LYS A 105 15.29 21.07 37.98
N PHE A 106 15.08 22.11 37.16
CA PHE A 106 14.08 23.18 37.35
C PHE A 106 14.01 23.97 36.03
N SER A 107 12.84 24.52 35.70
CA SER A 107 12.69 25.75 34.89
C SER A 107 12.40 25.68 33.37
N ILE A 108 11.21 25.24 32.96
CA ILE A 108 10.67 25.68 31.65
C ILE A 108 10.59 27.23 31.62
N GLU A 109 10.16 27.84 32.73
CA GLU A 109 10.05 29.30 32.81
C GLU A 109 11.42 30.02 32.74
N LEU A 110 12.51 29.45 33.28
CA LEU A 110 13.85 30.04 33.10
C LEU A 110 14.42 29.76 31.71
N TRP A 111 14.27 28.54 31.18
CA TRP A 111 14.78 28.16 29.86
C TRP A 111 14.14 28.97 28.73
N GLU A 112 12.83 29.20 28.82
CA GLU A 112 12.08 29.93 27.79
C GLU A 112 11.96 31.43 28.08
N GLY A 113 11.73 31.79 29.36
CA GLY A 113 11.27 33.12 29.74
C GLY A 113 12.36 34.11 30.14
N SER A 114 13.58 33.66 30.44
CA SER A 114 14.62 34.56 30.96
C SER A 114 15.41 35.27 29.86
N TRP A 115 15.87 34.58 28.82
CA TRP A 115 16.68 35.18 27.75
C TRP A 115 15.91 35.22 26.43
N ALA A 116 15.84 36.38 25.76
CA ALA A 116 15.29 36.48 24.40
C ALA A 116 16.24 35.85 23.34
N ASN A 117 15.71 35.50 22.16
CA ASN A 117 16.51 34.86 21.09
C ASN A 117 17.71 35.69 20.62
N ASP A 118 17.62 37.02 20.70
CA ASP A 118 18.65 37.97 20.28
C ASP A 118 19.42 38.58 21.47
N ALA A 119 19.29 37.99 22.67
CA ALA A 119 19.99 38.43 23.86
C ALA A 119 21.49 38.13 23.78
N LEU A 120 21.88 36.99 23.19
CA LEU A 120 23.28 36.67 22.93
C LEU A 120 23.76 37.42 21.67
N LYS A 121 24.90 38.11 21.76
CA LYS A 121 25.47 38.93 20.66
C LYS A 121 26.84 38.44 20.21
N GLU A 122 27.69 38.04 21.16
CA GLU A 122 29.07 37.58 20.90
C GLU A 122 29.84 38.51 19.95
N ASP A 123 29.60 39.82 20.06
CA ASP A 123 30.13 40.80 19.14
C ASP A 123 31.53 41.22 19.56
N VAL A 124 32.51 40.78 18.77
CA VAL A 124 33.93 41.03 18.98
C VAL A 124 34.30 42.50 18.73
N GLU A 125 33.58 43.21 17.84
CA GLU A 125 33.88 44.59 17.48
C GLU A 125 33.39 45.59 18.54
N THR A 126 32.20 45.34 19.10
CA THR A 126 31.62 46.19 20.16
C THR A 126 31.98 45.73 21.58
N ALA A 127 32.61 44.55 21.71
CA ALA A 127 32.90 43.88 22.98
C ALA A 127 31.64 43.58 23.84
N GLU A 128 30.50 43.39 23.18
CA GLU A 128 29.22 43.01 23.81
C GLU A 128 28.98 41.51 23.68
N TYR A 129 29.00 40.78 24.80
CA TYR A 129 28.68 39.34 24.81
C TYR A 129 27.16 39.09 24.77
N ALA A 130 26.39 39.85 25.55
CA ALA A 130 24.93 39.74 25.59
C ALA A 130 24.28 41.11 25.89
N ASN A 131 23.08 41.32 25.36
CA ASN A 131 22.26 42.51 25.60
C ASN A 131 21.44 42.34 26.90
N PRO A 132 21.74 43.07 28.00
CA PRO A 132 21.04 42.92 29.27
C PRO A 132 19.58 43.36 29.23
N ASP A 133 19.19 44.28 28.32
CA ASP A 133 17.79 44.70 28.16
C ASP A 133 16.90 43.59 27.58
N ARG A 134 17.52 42.52 27.08
CA ARG A 134 16.88 41.33 26.50
C ARG A 134 16.94 40.13 27.44
N ILE A 135 17.40 40.31 28.67
CA ILE A 135 17.43 39.29 29.73
C ILE A 135 16.51 39.74 30.87
N LYS A 136 15.55 38.90 31.24
CA LYS A 136 14.52 39.20 32.23
C LYS A 136 14.62 38.26 33.43
N TYR A 137 14.28 38.83 34.58
CA TYR A 137 13.99 38.04 35.77
C TYR A 137 12.69 37.26 35.54
N VAL A 138 12.75 35.98 35.86
CA VAL A 138 11.57 35.14 36.01
C VAL A 138 11.13 35.24 37.46
N HIS A 139 9.86 35.61 37.62
CA HIS A 139 9.20 35.77 38.91
C HIS A 139 8.17 34.66 39.05
N HIS A 140 8.51 33.58 39.76
CA HIS A 140 7.64 32.43 39.99
C HIS A 140 7.37 32.27 41.48
N HIS A 141 6.16 32.64 41.91
CA HIS A 141 5.73 32.56 43.31
C HIS A 141 4.59 31.54 43.42
N GLY A 142 4.93 30.25 43.46
CA GLY A 142 3.99 29.15 43.63
C GLY A 142 3.91 28.65 45.08
N ASP A 143 2.96 27.75 45.35
CA ASP A 143 2.72 27.20 46.69
C ASP A 143 3.94 26.42 47.27
N ASN A 144 4.79 25.88 46.39
CA ASN A 144 5.93 25.03 46.77
C ASN A 144 7.30 25.67 46.50
N PHE A 145 7.36 26.67 45.61
CA PHE A 145 8.60 27.28 45.17
C PHE A 145 8.43 28.79 44.99
N HIS A 146 9.41 29.55 45.47
CA HIS A 146 9.48 30.99 45.33
C HIS A 146 10.81 31.33 44.65
N LEU A 147 10.76 31.87 43.44
CA LEU A 147 11.91 32.17 42.61
C LEU A 147 11.79 33.57 42.01
N ASP A 148 12.78 34.40 42.28
CA ASP A 148 13.05 35.65 41.56
C ASP A 148 14.49 35.58 41.05
N GLY A 149 14.67 35.35 39.75
CA GLY A 149 16.01 35.22 39.19
C GLY A 149 16.08 35.19 37.67
N ILE A 150 17.27 35.46 37.13
CA ILE A 150 17.59 35.20 35.72
C ILE A 150 18.08 33.77 35.55
N HIS A 151 17.92 33.20 34.36
CA HIS A 151 18.62 31.97 34.01
C HIS A 151 20.11 32.27 33.91
N ILE A 152 20.95 31.49 34.59
CA ILE A 152 22.40 31.73 34.63
C ILE A 152 23.14 31.14 33.42
N LEU A 153 22.42 30.41 32.56
CA LEU A 153 22.91 29.88 31.29
C LEU A 153 22.27 30.67 30.15
N ASP A 154 23.02 30.90 29.08
CA ASP A 154 22.49 31.39 27.81
C ASP A 154 21.58 30.32 27.15
N PRO A 155 20.68 30.70 26.22
CA PRO A 155 19.77 29.77 25.57
C PRO A 155 20.51 28.64 24.86
N SER A 156 20.28 27.39 25.29
CA SER A 156 20.76 26.21 24.57
C SER A 156 20.06 26.08 23.20
N PRO A 157 20.60 25.30 22.24
CA PRO A 157 19.94 25.07 20.95
C PRO A 157 18.50 24.57 21.04
N GLN A 158 18.18 23.79 22.08
CA GLN A 158 16.82 23.30 22.33
C GLN A 158 16.02 24.21 23.28
N ARG A 159 16.69 25.11 24.01
CA ARG A 159 16.20 25.75 25.24
C ARG A 159 15.73 24.71 26.25
N THR A 160 14.49 24.27 26.14
CA THR A 160 13.92 23.16 26.90
C THR A 160 14.40 21.82 26.32
N PRO A 161 15.09 20.97 27.11
CA PRO A 161 15.49 19.63 26.65
C PRO A 161 14.26 18.75 26.43
N PHE A 162 14.41 17.73 25.57
CA PHE A 162 13.33 16.80 25.25
C PHE A 162 12.78 16.11 26.52
N LEU A 163 11.48 16.28 26.78
CA LEU A 163 10.86 15.89 28.03
C LEU A 163 10.36 14.44 27.98
N PHE A 164 11.19 13.52 28.43
CA PHE A 164 10.83 12.11 28.62
C PHE A 164 10.37 11.87 30.07
N GLN A 165 9.18 11.28 30.24
CA GLN A 165 8.60 11.01 31.55
C GLN A 165 8.24 9.54 31.74
N ALA A 166 8.23 9.09 33.00
CA ALA A 166 7.76 7.75 33.38
C ALA A 166 6.54 7.88 34.31
N GLY A 167 5.61 6.94 34.18
CA GLY A 167 4.52 6.76 35.13
C GLY A 167 3.13 6.78 34.52
N THR A 168 2.34 5.75 34.84
CA THR A 168 0.96 5.57 34.35
C THR A 168 -0.08 5.67 35.47
N SER A 169 0.28 6.24 36.63
CA SER A 169 -0.69 6.57 37.68
C SER A 169 -1.58 7.73 37.23
N THR A 170 -2.75 7.93 37.83
CA THR A 170 -3.64 9.04 37.45
C THR A 170 -2.93 10.40 37.49
N ALA A 171 -2.10 10.63 38.53
CA ALA A 171 -1.29 11.84 38.63
C ALA A 171 -0.15 11.87 37.59
N GLY A 172 0.50 10.72 37.32
CA GLY A 172 1.56 10.62 36.31
C GLY A 172 1.04 10.84 34.88
N VAL A 173 -0.13 10.29 34.55
CA VAL A 173 -0.81 10.52 33.27
C VAL A 173 -1.22 11.98 33.13
N ALA A 174 -1.78 12.60 34.17
CA ALA A 174 -2.14 14.01 34.12
C ALA A 174 -0.92 14.92 33.90
N PHE A 175 0.20 14.63 34.57
CA PHE A 175 1.44 15.38 34.39
C PHE A 175 2.08 15.13 33.01
N GLY A 176 2.18 13.86 32.60
CA GLY A 176 2.75 13.44 31.31
C GLY A 176 1.95 13.95 30.11
N SER A 177 0.62 13.84 30.16
CA SER A 177 -0.23 14.41 29.12
C SER A 177 -0.08 15.93 28.99
N THR A 178 0.33 16.63 30.05
CA THR A 178 0.54 18.08 30.02
C THR A 178 1.93 18.45 29.47
N HIS A 179 2.98 17.74 29.87
CA HIS A 179 4.36 18.20 29.66
C HIS A 179 5.26 17.26 28.84
N ALA A 180 4.96 15.97 28.78
CA ALA A 180 5.86 15.01 28.15
C ALA A 180 5.81 15.10 26.62
N GLU A 181 6.96 14.94 25.99
CA GLU A 181 7.11 14.66 24.57
C GLU A 181 7.28 13.14 24.34
N ALA A 182 7.76 12.42 25.35
CA ALA A 182 7.78 10.96 25.38
C ALA A 182 7.39 10.38 26.75
N ILE A 183 6.69 9.25 26.74
CA ILE A 183 6.28 8.54 27.96
C ILE A 183 6.73 7.09 27.92
N PHE A 184 7.40 6.67 28.99
CA PHE A 184 7.77 5.28 29.25
C PHE A 184 6.60 4.56 29.92
N VAL A 185 6.19 3.42 29.36
CA VAL A 185 5.10 2.59 29.89
C VAL A 185 5.59 1.18 30.19
N ALA A 186 5.35 0.67 31.38
CA ALA A 186 5.60 -0.73 31.70
C ALA A 186 4.37 -1.60 31.42
N GLY A 187 4.60 -2.76 30.82
CA GLY A 187 3.61 -3.81 30.61
C GLY A 187 4.25 -5.04 29.99
N ILE A 188 3.60 -6.19 30.15
CA ILE A 188 4.11 -7.50 29.74
C ILE A 188 3.45 -8.04 28.46
N SER A 189 2.34 -7.44 28.03
CA SER A 189 1.63 -7.75 26.79
C SER A 189 1.07 -6.45 26.18
N PRO A 190 0.80 -6.43 24.87
CA PRO A 190 0.27 -5.23 24.24
C PRO A 190 -1.18 -4.92 24.69
N GLU A 191 -2.00 -5.92 25.00
CA GLU A 191 -3.36 -5.74 25.55
C GLU A 191 -3.34 -5.06 26.92
N ALA A 192 -2.30 -5.34 27.73
CA ALA A 192 -2.14 -4.71 29.04
C ALA A 192 -1.70 -3.23 28.92
N VAL A 193 -1.06 -2.86 27.82
CA VAL A 193 -0.57 -1.49 27.57
C VAL A 193 -1.59 -0.63 26.82
N ALA A 194 -2.39 -1.22 25.92
CA ALA A 194 -3.35 -0.50 25.08
C ALA A 194 -4.29 0.45 25.86
N PRO A 195 -4.89 0.06 27.00
CA PRO A 195 -5.75 0.96 27.78
C PRO A 195 -5.00 2.16 28.36
N LYS A 196 -3.73 1.97 28.74
CA LYS A 196 -2.89 3.03 29.30
C LYS A 196 -2.53 4.05 28.22
N VAL A 197 -2.18 3.58 27.03
CA VAL A 197 -1.90 4.39 25.85
C VAL A 197 -3.12 5.22 25.44
N LYS A 198 -4.30 4.58 25.37
CA LYS A 198 -5.57 5.26 25.07
C LYS A 198 -5.82 6.41 26.06
N LEU A 199 -5.68 6.15 27.37
CA LEU A 199 -5.88 7.15 28.41
C LEU A 199 -4.92 8.34 28.28
N ILE A 200 -3.63 8.09 28.03
CA ILE A 200 -2.62 9.16 27.84
C ILE A 200 -3.01 10.07 26.68
N ARG A 201 -3.36 9.46 25.54
CA ARG A 201 -3.72 10.18 24.31
C ARG A 201 -5.01 11.00 24.49
N GLU A 202 -6.02 10.44 25.17
CA GLU A 202 -7.26 11.15 25.49
C GLU A 202 -7.04 12.33 26.45
N GLU A 203 -6.21 12.16 27.47
CA GLU A 203 -5.89 13.23 28.43
C GLU A 203 -5.07 14.36 27.78
N ALA A 204 -4.21 14.04 26.80
CA ALA A 204 -3.51 15.04 26.00
C ALA A 204 -4.50 15.84 25.12
N ALA A 205 -5.45 15.15 24.47
CA ALA A 205 -6.50 15.77 23.67
C ALA A 205 -7.34 16.76 24.51
N LYS A 206 -7.77 16.35 25.71
CA LYS A 206 -8.55 17.18 26.64
C LYS A 206 -7.82 18.46 27.06
N ARG A 207 -6.49 18.49 26.96
CA ARG A 207 -5.63 19.63 27.30
C ARG A 207 -5.25 20.46 26.06
N GLY A 208 -5.85 20.19 24.90
CA GLY A 208 -5.59 20.93 23.66
C GLY A 208 -4.27 20.58 22.98
N ARG A 209 -3.62 19.47 23.36
CA ARG A 209 -2.44 18.95 22.66
C ARG A 209 -2.85 17.93 21.60
N ASP A 210 -2.07 17.83 20.53
CA ASP A 210 -2.18 16.70 19.60
C ASP A 210 -1.90 15.39 20.36
N PRO A 211 -2.83 14.41 20.37
CA PRO A 211 -2.62 13.11 20.99
C PRO A 211 -1.42 12.32 20.46
N ASN A 212 -0.90 12.67 19.27
CA ASN A 212 0.29 12.05 18.67
C ASN A 212 1.60 12.82 18.93
N SER A 213 1.53 13.97 19.60
CA SER A 213 2.70 14.73 20.05
C SER A 213 3.46 14.06 21.20
N ILE A 214 2.85 13.08 21.86
CA ILE A 214 3.46 12.28 22.92
C ILE A 214 3.83 10.91 22.35
N LYS A 215 5.13 10.60 22.30
CA LYS A 215 5.64 9.30 21.83
C LYS A 215 5.68 8.29 22.98
N ILE A 216 5.12 7.10 22.80
CA ILE A 216 4.99 6.11 23.87
C ILE A 216 5.89 4.91 23.62
N PHE A 217 6.70 4.57 24.63
CA PHE A 217 7.74 3.54 24.55
C PHE A 217 7.57 2.51 25.68
N PRO A 218 7.10 1.29 25.42
CA PRO A 218 7.28 0.16 26.32
C PRO A 218 8.70 -0.37 26.35
N VAL A 219 9.07 -1.06 27.42
CA VAL A 219 10.33 -1.82 27.50
C VAL A 219 10.15 -3.20 26.86
N ILE A 220 11.15 -3.66 26.12
CA ILE A 220 11.24 -5.06 25.63
C ILE A 220 12.70 -5.50 25.65
N THR A 221 12.95 -6.75 26.04
CA THR A 221 14.32 -7.31 26.16
C THR A 221 14.47 -8.52 25.24
N PRO A 222 14.71 -8.33 23.94
CA PRO A 222 14.74 -9.44 22.99
C PRO A 222 16.01 -10.30 23.12
N ILE A 223 15.88 -11.60 22.81
CA ILE A 223 17.00 -12.54 22.65
C ILE A 223 16.96 -13.07 21.22
N ILE A 224 17.93 -12.65 20.42
CA ILE A 224 17.90 -12.83 18.97
C ILE A 224 19.02 -13.76 18.53
N GLY A 225 18.68 -14.80 17.78
CA GLY A 225 19.64 -15.67 17.10
C GLY A 225 19.43 -15.63 15.59
N ARG A 226 20.43 -16.01 14.79
CA ARG A 226 20.25 -16.18 13.33
C ARG A 226 19.34 -17.36 13.02
N THR A 227 19.31 -18.35 13.91
CA THR A 227 18.36 -19.46 13.88
C THR A 227 17.62 -19.56 15.20
N GLU A 228 16.52 -20.31 15.21
CA GLU A 228 15.75 -20.54 16.43
C GLU A 228 16.57 -21.31 17.47
N GLU A 229 17.43 -22.23 17.04
CA GLU A 229 18.37 -22.96 17.91
C GLU A 229 19.39 -22.02 18.56
N GLU A 230 19.93 -21.06 17.80
CA GLU A 230 20.85 -20.06 18.36
C GLU A 230 20.14 -19.19 19.40
N ALA A 231 18.91 -18.74 19.10
CA ALA A 231 18.12 -17.93 20.03
C ALA A 231 17.79 -18.70 21.32
N LYS A 232 17.38 -19.97 21.20
CA LYS A 232 17.12 -20.87 22.34
C LYS A 232 18.40 -21.14 23.15
N ALA A 233 19.55 -21.32 22.49
CA ALA A 233 20.83 -21.50 23.16
C ALA A 233 21.25 -20.25 23.95
N LYS A 234 21.10 -19.06 23.36
CA LYS A 234 21.33 -17.78 24.07
C LYS A 234 20.40 -17.61 25.26
N TYR A 235 19.13 -18.00 25.14
CA TYR A 235 18.19 -17.97 26.26
C TYR A 235 18.58 -18.94 27.38
N ALA A 236 19.00 -20.17 27.04
CA ALA A 236 19.51 -21.14 28.02
C ALA A 236 20.77 -20.64 28.73
N GLU A 237 21.73 -20.04 28.00
CA GLU A 237 22.92 -19.40 28.57
C GLU A 237 22.51 -18.27 29.53
N ALA A 238 21.56 -17.41 29.12
CA ALA A 238 21.06 -16.32 29.95
C ALA A 238 20.47 -16.84 31.28
N LEU A 239 19.68 -17.92 31.25
CA LEU A 239 19.11 -18.56 32.43
C LEU A 239 20.17 -19.10 33.40
N GLU A 240 21.32 -19.57 32.91
CA GLU A 240 22.43 -20.03 33.75
C GLU A 240 23.04 -18.90 34.59
N TYR A 241 23.17 -17.72 33.98
CA TYR A 241 23.71 -16.53 34.64
C TYR A 241 22.68 -15.71 35.42
N ALA A 242 21.38 -15.96 35.24
CA ALA A 242 20.31 -15.28 35.94
C ALA A 242 20.41 -15.46 37.47
N ASN A 243 20.48 -14.36 38.20
CA ASN A 243 20.47 -14.39 39.66
C ASN A 243 19.06 -14.14 40.21
N TYR A 244 18.40 -15.20 40.65
CA TYR A 244 17.03 -15.13 41.13
C TYR A 244 16.87 -14.25 42.39
N GLU A 245 17.84 -14.20 43.31
CA GLU A 245 17.74 -13.36 44.52
C GLU A 245 17.78 -11.87 44.18
N ALA A 246 18.59 -11.49 43.20
CA ALA A 246 18.61 -10.13 42.67
C ALA A 246 17.30 -9.77 41.97
N GLY A 247 16.75 -10.70 41.16
CA GLY A 247 15.43 -10.55 40.57
C GLY A 247 14.32 -10.41 41.61
N LEU A 248 14.36 -11.20 42.70
CA LEU A 248 13.42 -11.08 43.81
C LEU A 248 13.57 -9.76 44.56
N ALA A 249 14.79 -9.24 44.73
CA ALA A 249 15.02 -7.93 45.33
C ALA A 249 14.39 -6.81 44.50
N PHE A 250 14.60 -6.82 43.17
CA PHE A 250 13.98 -5.88 42.24
C PHE A 250 12.45 -5.99 42.25
N TRP A 251 11.92 -7.20 42.13
CA TRP A 251 10.48 -7.45 42.12
C TRP A 251 9.81 -7.03 43.42
N SER A 252 10.41 -7.37 44.57
CA SER A 252 9.90 -6.99 45.89
C SER A 252 9.92 -5.48 46.09
N GLY A 253 10.98 -4.80 45.63
CA GLY A 253 11.07 -3.35 45.71
C GLY A 253 10.06 -2.63 44.81
N GLY A 254 9.79 -3.16 43.60
CA GLY A 254 8.80 -2.60 42.69
C GLY A 254 7.35 -2.87 43.11
N SER A 255 7.06 -4.05 43.66
CA SER A 255 5.72 -4.44 44.13
C SER A 255 5.41 -3.93 45.53
N GLY A 256 6.43 -3.64 46.34
CA GLY A 256 6.31 -3.37 47.77
C GLY A 256 6.04 -4.62 48.62
N ILE A 257 6.17 -5.82 48.05
CA ILE A 257 5.84 -7.11 48.69
C ILE A 257 7.14 -7.83 49.02
N ASP A 258 7.33 -8.22 50.28
CA ASP A 258 8.46 -9.06 50.67
C ASP A 258 8.18 -10.53 50.39
N ILE A 259 8.53 -10.97 49.18
CA ILE A 259 8.28 -12.35 48.73
C ILE A 259 9.13 -13.40 49.45
N SER A 260 10.08 -13.00 50.31
CA SER A 260 10.84 -13.95 51.15
C SER A 260 9.99 -14.66 52.20
N GLN A 261 8.75 -14.24 52.38
CA GLN A 261 7.76 -14.87 53.25
C GLN A 261 7.22 -16.20 52.69
N PHE A 262 7.44 -16.48 51.41
CA PHE A 262 7.03 -17.72 50.74
C PHE A 262 8.21 -18.69 50.64
N ASP A 263 7.92 -19.99 50.64
CA ASP A 263 8.94 -20.99 50.33
C ASP A 263 9.40 -20.81 48.87
N LEU A 264 10.72 -20.84 48.68
CA LEU A 264 11.39 -20.49 47.43
C LEU A 264 10.99 -21.40 46.26
N ASP A 265 10.63 -22.64 46.55
CA ASP A 265 10.31 -23.68 45.57
C ASP A 265 8.84 -24.15 45.65
N GLN A 266 8.04 -23.53 46.52
CA GLN A 266 6.59 -23.75 46.56
C GLN A 266 5.89 -22.92 45.48
N GLU A 267 5.01 -23.55 44.74
CA GLU A 267 4.15 -22.87 43.76
C GLU A 267 3.16 -21.96 44.47
N ILE A 268 3.00 -20.74 43.94
CA ILE A 268 2.01 -19.79 44.42
C ILE A 268 0.70 -20.01 43.64
N GLU A 269 -0.34 -20.50 44.32
CA GLU A 269 -1.60 -20.87 43.68
C GLU A 269 -2.62 -19.72 43.70
N SER A 270 -3.61 -19.80 42.79
CA SER A 270 -4.68 -18.81 42.71
C SER A 270 -5.64 -18.81 43.92
N THR A 271 -5.47 -19.74 44.85
CA THR A 271 -6.27 -19.88 46.07
C THR A 271 -5.60 -19.33 47.32
N ASP A 272 -4.33 -18.90 47.23
CA ASP A 272 -3.55 -18.33 48.34
C ASP A 272 -3.93 -16.87 48.67
N VAL A 273 -5.16 -16.45 48.32
CA VAL A 273 -5.71 -15.08 48.39
C VAL A 273 -5.74 -14.51 49.82
N HIS A 274 -5.50 -15.33 50.84
CA HIS A 274 -5.45 -14.91 52.24
C HIS A 274 -4.15 -14.18 52.64
N VAL A 275 -3.16 -14.07 51.74
CA VAL A 275 -1.83 -13.52 52.05
C VAL A 275 -1.64 -12.06 51.59
N ASP A 276 -1.93 -11.70 50.33
CA ASP A 276 -2.10 -10.31 49.84
C ASP A 276 -2.69 -10.31 48.40
N ALA A 277 -3.75 -9.53 48.16
CA ALA A 277 -4.42 -9.47 46.86
C ALA A 277 -3.53 -8.95 45.70
N ARG A 278 -2.44 -8.23 45.99
CA ARG A 278 -1.52 -7.68 44.98
C ARG A 278 -0.56 -8.71 44.38
N VAL A 279 -0.26 -9.79 45.09
CA VAL A 279 0.52 -10.93 44.58
C VAL A 279 -0.23 -11.57 43.41
N HIS A 280 -1.54 -11.73 43.57
CA HIS A 280 -2.44 -12.36 42.61
C HIS A 280 -2.52 -11.64 41.28
N THR A 281 -2.74 -10.32 41.30
CA THR A 281 -2.82 -9.50 40.08
C THR A 281 -1.52 -9.54 39.30
N THR A 282 -0.38 -9.67 39.99
CA THR A 282 0.94 -9.72 39.35
C THR A 282 1.22 -11.10 38.73
N LEU A 283 0.76 -12.18 39.37
CA LEU A 283 0.91 -13.56 38.87
C LEU A 283 -0.05 -13.91 37.72
N SER A 284 -1.30 -13.44 37.76
CA SER A 284 -2.26 -13.67 36.67
C SER A 284 -1.80 -13.04 35.35
N HIS A 285 -1.06 -11.94 35.43
CA HIS A 285 -0.40 -11.31 34.30
C HIS A 285 0.73 -12.20 33.74
N LEU A 286 1.55 -12.80 34.60
CA LEU A 286 2.66 -13.67 34.20
C LEU A 286 2.19 -14.96 33.50
N GLN A 287 1.03 -15.52 33.89
CA GLN A 287 0.45 -16.74 33.30
C GLN A 287 0.04 -16.61 31.81
N ASN A 288 -0.08 -15.39 31.26
CA ASN A 288 -0.59 -15.16 29.90
C ASN A 288 0.49 -15.04 28.80
N THR A 289 1.77 -15.34 29.06
CA THR A 289 2.88 -14.91 28.17
C THR A 289 3.78 -16.02 27.60
N SER A 290 3.58 -17.31 27.90
CA SER A 290 4.34 -18.39 27.25
C SER A 290 3.65 -19.77 27.36
N PRO A 291 3.73 -20.68 26.37
CA PRO A 291 3.15 -22.03 26.43
C PRO A 291 3.90 -23.01 27.36
N ASP A 292 5.16 -22.73 27.71
CA ASP A 292 6.02 -23.60 28.52
C ASP A 292 6.24 -23.03 29.93
N ILE A 293 5.16 -22.86 30.70
CA ILE A 293 5.22 -22.23 32.03
C ILE A 293 5.74 -23.24 33.08
N PRO A 294 6.94 -23.05 33.65
CA PRO A 294 7.30 -23.74 34.88
C PRO A 294 6.45 -23.18 36.05
N ALA A 295 6.14 -24.02 37.05
CA ALA A 295 5.39 -23.60 38.24
C ALA A 295 5.86 -22.24 38.80
N TRP A 296 4.94 -21.34 39.13
CA TRP A 296 5.25 -19.99 39.61
C TRP A 296 5.73 -20.00 41.07
N THR A 297 6.96 -20.46 41.26
CA THR A 297 7.67 -20.38 42.54
C THR A 297 8.42 -19.04 42.64
N PRO A 298 8.69 -18.52 43.85
CA PRO A 298 9.54 -17.34 44.01
C PRO A 298 10.89 -17.47 43.27
N ARG A 299 11.46 -18.67 43.17
CA ARG A 299 12.67 -18.90 42.37
C ARG A 299 12.47 -18.59 40.90
N ASN A 300 11.38 -19.08 40.29
CA ASN A 300 11.11 -18.90 38.86
C ASN A 300 10.73 -17.44 38.55
N ILE A 301 9.98 -16.79 39.44
CA ILE A 301 9.71 -15.34 39.36
C ILE A 301 11.04 -14.57 39.37
N GLY A 302 11.92 -14.87 40.33
CA GLY A 302 13.23 -14.23 40.42
C GLY A 302 14.08 -14.44 39.17
N LYS A 303 14.08 -15.63 38.58
CA LYS A 303 14.81 -15.92 37.33
C LYS A 303 14.24 -15.16 36.14
N TRP A 304 12.91 -15.11 36.01
CA TRP A 304 12.25 -14.40 34.92
C TRP A 304 12.52 -12.88 35.00
N VAL A 305 12.35 -12.29 36.18
CA VAL A 305 12.65 -10.86 36.43
C VAL A 305 14.14 -10.55 36.18
N ALA A 306 15.03 -11.52 36.43
CA ALA A 306 16.46 -11.36 36.18
C ALA A 306 16.86 -11.37 34.70
N LEU A 307 15.94 -11.53 33.75
CA LEU A 307 16.19 -11.53 32.30
C LEU A 307 15.45 -10.43 31.53
N GLY A 308 14.77 -9.51 32.21
CA GLY A 308 13.98 -8.48 31.53
C GLY A 308 13.16 -7.58 32.45
N ALA A 309 13.41 -7.62 33.76
CA ALA A 309 12.63 -6.94 34.78
C ALA A 309 11.13 -7.25 34.70
N ASN A 310 10.30 -6.28 34.31
CA ASN A 310 8.86 -6.40 34.16
C ASN A 310 8.40 -6.27 32.69
N GLY A 311 9.32 -6.42 31.74
CA GLY A 311 9.05 -6.35 30.30
C GLY A 311 9.03 -7.72 29.63
N PRO A 312 8.42 -7.84 28.44
CA PRO A 312 8.48 -9.05 27.62
C PRO A 312 9.91 -9.37 27.15
N ILE A 313 10.17 -10.67 26.98
CA ILE A 313 11.47 -11.23 26.54
C ILE A 313 11.22 -12.11 25.31
N PRO A 314 10.97 -11.54 24.11
CA PRO A 314 10.78 -12.35 22.91
C PRO A 314 12.09 -13.07 22.57
N VAL A 315 12.00 -14.39 22.39
CA VAL A 315 13.13 -15.26 22.02
C VAL A 315 12.85 -15.83 20.63
N GLY A 316 13.74 -15.56 19.66
CA GLY A 316 13.56 -16.06 18.31
C GLY A 316 14.54 -15.53 17.28
N THR A 317 14.23 -15.82 16.02
CA THR A 317 14.91 -15.21 14.88
C THR A 317 14.54 -13.72 14.74
N PRO A 318 15.25 -12.93 13.91
CA PRO A 318 14.93 -11.53 13.71
C PRO A 318 13.48 -11.32 13.26
N GLU A 319 12.96 -12.21 12.42
CA GLU A 319 11.60 -12.17 11.90
C GLU A 319 10.59 -12.34 13.04
N LYS A 320 10.75 -13.38 13.86
CA LYS A 320 9.84 -13.64 14.99
C LYS A 320 9.83 -12.48 15.98
N VAL A 321 10.98 -11.88 16.25
CA VAL A 321 11.07 -10.72 17.16
C VAL A 321 10.44 -9.48 16.53
N ALA A 322 10.64 -9.24 15.24
CA ALA A 322 10.02 -8.13 14.54
C ALA A 322 8.49 -8.28 14.44
N ASP A 323 7.95 -9.50 14.32
CA ASP A 323 6.50 -9.76 14.38
C ASP A 323 5.91 -9.31 15.72
N VAL A 324 6.60 -9.63 16.83
CA VAL A 324 6.21 -9.16 18.16
C VAL A 324 6.23 -7.63 18.23
N LEU A 325 7.24 -6.95 17.68
CA LEU A 325 7.27 -5.49 17.69
C LEU A 325 6.11 -4.88 16.90
N GLU A 326 5.79 -5.42 15.72
CA GLU A 326 4.66 -4.96 14.90
C GLU A 326 3.32 -5.22 15.59
N GLU A 327 3.14 -6.37 16.24
CA GLU A 327 1.96 -6.67 17.06
C GLU A 327 1.76 -5.61 18.14
N TRP A 328 2.82 -5.27 18.89
CA TRP A 328 2.75 -4.27 19.94
C TRP A 328 2.36 -2.88 19.43
N VAL A 329 2.91 -2.45 18.29
CA VAL A 329 2.53 -1.19 17.65
C VAL A 329 1.06 -1.21 17.22
N ASN A 330 0.59 -2.33 16.66
CA ASN A 330 -0.77 -2.46 16.14
C ASN A 330 -1.84 -2.57 17.23
N VAL A 331 -1.56 -3.32 18.30
CA VAL A 331 -2.51 -3.62 19.38
C VAL A 331 -2.48 -2.54 20.45
N ALA A 332 -1.28 -2.11 20.88
CA ALA A 332 -1.10 -1.17 21.97
C ALA A 332 -0.98 0.29 21.52
N ASP A 333 -0.83 0.56 20.22
CA ASP A 333 -0.69 1.92 19.68
C ASP A 333 0.52 2.68 20.25
N VAL A 334 1.59 1.93 20.53
CA VAL A 334 2.89 2.48 20.93
C VAL A 334 3.63 3.04 19.71
N ASP A 335 4.62 3.90 19.93
CA ASP A 335 5.37 4.57 18.85
C ASP A 335 6.79 3.99 18.69
N GLY A 336 7.22 3.13 19.61
CA GLY A 336 8.55 2.53 19.61
C GLY A 336 8.82 1.71 20.85
N PHE A 337 10.08 1.34 21.08
CA PHE A 337 10.48 0.50 22.20
C PHE A 337 11.75 0.99 22.88
N ASN A 338 11.76 0.93 24.21
CA ASN A 338 12.97 0.98 25.01
C ASN A 338 13.57 -0.44 25.07
N ILE A 339 14.58 -0.70 24.26
CA ILE A 339 15.25 -1.99 24.11
C ILE A 339 16.18 -2.24 25.29
N GLY A 340 15.80 -3.17 26.16
CA GLY A 340 16.66 -3.71 27.21
C GLY A 340 17.70 -4.70 26.67
N TYR A 341 18.69 -5.03 27.50
CA TYR A 341 19.75 -5.99 27.16
C TYR A 341 19.77 -7.17 28.14
N ILE A 342 20.13 -8.36 27.66
CA ILE A 342 20.54 -9.49 28.51
C ILE A 342 22.01 -9.30 28.91
N ILE A 343 22.89 -9.23 27.92
CA ILE A 343 24.31 -8.89 28.07
C ILE A 343 24.63 -7.64 27.26
N SER A 344 25.52 -6.79 27.76
CA SER A 344 25.89 -5.54 27.08
C SER A 344 27.38 -5.49 26.72
N PRO A 345 27.76 -5.08 25.48
CA PRO A 345 26.89 -4.53 24.43
C PRO A 345 26.25 -5.55 23.49
N ALA A 346 26.56 -6.85 23.61
CA ALA A 346 26.19 -7.85 22.61
C ALA A 346 24.69 -7.94 22.27
N SER A 347 23.78 -7.68 23.22
CA SER A 347 22.34 -7.64 22.90
C SER A 347 21.98 -6.48 21.95
N PHE A 348 22.66 -5.33 22.09
CA PHE A 348 22.49 -4.20 21.18
C PHE A 348 23.13 -4.47 19.82
N GLU A 349 24.24 -5.21 19.78
CA GLU A 349 24.84 -5.69 18.52
C GLU A 349 23.87 -6.62 17.78
N ASP A 350 23.25 -7.59 18.47
CA ASP A 350 22.25 -8.49 17.88
C ASP A 350 21.05 -7.69 17.31
N VAL A 351 20.56 -6.66 18.02
CA VAL A 351 19.49 -5.81 17.50
C VAL A 351 19.95 -5.02 16.27
N THR A 352 21.12 -4.40 16.33
CA THR A 352 21.69 -3.60 15.23
C THR A 352 21.99 -4.45 14.00
N GLU A 353 22.50 -5.68 14.17
CA GLU A 353 22.99 -6.51 13.07
C GLU A 353 21.94 -7.46 12.51
N LEU A 354 20.91 -7.79 13.29
CA LEU A 354 19.90 -8.77 12.90
C LEU A 354 18.50 -8.17 12.80
N LEU A 355 18.03 -7.50 13.86
CA LEU A 355 16.66 -7.01 13.92
C LEU A 355 16.42 -5.74 13.08
N VAL A 356 17.35 -4.78 13.12
CA VAL A 356 17.23 -3.53 12.36
C VAL A 356 17.18 -3.81 10.83
N PRO A 357 18.06 -4.65 10.25
CA PRO A 357 17.95 -5.05 8.85
C PRO A 357 16.61 -5.70 8.52
N GLU A 358 16.09 -6.58 9.39
CA GLU A 358 14.80 -7.23 9.20
C GLU A 358 13.64 -6.21 9.22
N LEU A 359 13.61 -5.31 10.20
CA LEU A 359 12.62 -4.24 10.27
C LEU A 359 12.66 -3.31 9.04
N ARG A 360 13.83 -3.13 8.41
CA ARG A 360 13.98 -2.36 7.15
C ARG A 360 13.52 -3.13 5.93
N LYS A 361 13.80 -4.44 5.89
CA LYS A 361 13.36 -5.34 4.81
C LYS A 361 11.84 -5.49 4.77
N ARG A 362 11.19 -5.42 5.93
CA ARG A 362 9.74 -5.49 6.06
C ARG A 362 9.04 -4.37 5.31
N GLY A 363 8.39 -4.77 4.22
CA GLY A 363 7.72 -3.84 3.32
C GLY A 363 8.31 -3.78 1.93
N LEU A 364 9.38 -4.54 1.66
CA LEU A 364 9.82 -4.87 0.31
C LEU A 364 8.92 -5.97 -0.28
N PRO A 365 8.60 -5.91 -1.59
CA PRO A 365 7.70 -6.85 -2.25
C PRO A 365 8.06 -8.33 -2.00
N HIS A 366 9.35 -8.69 -2.10
CA HIS A 366 9.78 -10.08 -1.91
C HIS A 366 9.51 -10.59 -0.49
N VAL A 367 9.70 -9.75 0.53
CA VAL A 367 9.48 -10.10 1.94
C VAL A 367 7.99 -10.12 2.26
N MET A 368 7.22 -9.17 1.70
CA MET A 368 5.76 -9.09 1.85
C MET A 368 5.04 -10.34 1.33
N THR A 369 5.64 -11.03 0.35
CA THR A 369 5.03 -12.14 -0.39
C THR A 369 5.72 -13.48 -0.18
N GLY A 370 6.82 -13.54 0.61
CA GLY A 370 7.56 -14.76 0.88
C GLY A 370 8.46 -15.27 -0.26
N VAL A 371 8.68 -14.46 -1.30
CA VAL A 371 9.61 -14.76 -2.40
C VAL A 371 11.04 -14.91 -1.88
N ASP A 372 11.45 -14.05 -0.95
CA ASP A 372 12.78 -14.09 -0.33
C ASP A 372 13.05 -15.44 0.37
N LYS A 373 12.03 -15.99 1.05
CA LYS A 373 12.10 -17.28 1.73
C LYS A 373 12.24 -18.44 0.74
N LEU A 374 11.43 -18.50 -0.32
CA LEU A 374 11.56 -19.56 -1.33
C LEU A 374 12.89 -19.52 -2.06
N ARG A 375 13.38 -18.32 -2.37
CA ARG A 375 14.69 -18.18 -3.00
C ARG A 375 15.82 -18.61 -2.08
N ALA A 376 15.69 -18.40 -0.77
CA ALA A 376 16.66 -18.92 0.19
C ALA A 376 16.67 -20.47 0.24
N GLU A 377 15.58 -21.12 -0.14
CA GLU A 377 15.51 -22.59 -0.31
C GLU A 377 16.09 -23.07 -1.65
N GLY A 378 16.41 -22.16 -2.56
CA GLY A 378 17.06 -22.44 -3.84
C GLY A 378 16.14 -22.41 -5.06
N PHE A 379 14.85 -22.10 -4.89
CA PHE A 379 13.92 -21.94 -6.02
C PHE A 379 14.14 -20.57 -6.68
N LEU A 380 14.53 -20.57 -7.95
CA LEU A 380 14.89 -19.36 -8.70
C LEU A 380 14.19 -19.26 -10.07
N GLY A 381 13.33 -20.23 -10.40
CA GLY A 381 12.63 -20.36 -11.69
C GLY A 381 13.36 -21.23 -12.70
N ASP A 382 14.23 -22.13 -12.25
CA ASP A 382 15.06 -22.94 -13.13
C ASP A 382 14.22 -23.84 -14.05
N GLY A 383 14.50 -23.78 -15.35
CA GLY A 383 13.84 -24.61 -16.37
C GLY A 383 12.42 -24.16 -16.76
N ILE A 384 11.93 -23.03 -16.24
CA ILE A 384 10.60 -22.49 -16.56
C ILE A 384 10.69 -21.44 -17.67
N LYS A 385 9.77 -21.50 -18.65
CA LYS A 385 9.61 -20.50 -19.71
C LYS A 385 8.42 -19.58 -19.45
N ILE A 386 8.63 -18.27 -19.47
CA ILE A 386 7.56 -17.27 -19.35
C ILE A 386 7.51 -16.43 -20.62
N ALA A 387 6.35 -16.42 -21.30
CA ALA A 387 6.11 -15.53 -22.42
C ALA A 387 5.38 -14.26 -21.95
N ILE A 388 5.91 -13.12 -22.36
CA ILE A 388 5.39 -11.79 -22.05
C ILE A 388 4.70 -11.25 -23.32
N VAL A 389 3.51 -10.68 -23.18
CA VAL A 389 2.78 -9.96 -24.24
C VAL A 389 2.69 -8.50 -23.84
N ASP A 390 3.48 -7.63 -24.48
CA ASP A 390 3.69 -6.24 -24.02
C ASP A 390 4.29 -5.32 -25.13
N THR A 391 4.89 -4.17 -24.77
CA THR A 391 5.46 -3.19 -25.70
C THR A 391 6.80 -3.59 -26.34
N GLY A 392 7.39 -4.70 -25.90
CA GLY A 392 8.74 -5.14 -26.28
C GLY A 392 9.66 -5.29 -25.07
N ILE A 393 10.90 -5.72 -25.28
CA ILE A 393 11.94 -5.75 -24.22
C ILE A 393 13.25 -5.18 -24.76
N ASP A 394 13.86 -4.23 -24.04
CA ASP A 394 15.28 -3.91 -24.22
C ASP A 394 16.13 -5.06 -23.68
N TYR A 395 16.31 -6.06 -24.53
CA TYR A 395 17.10 -7.24 -24.21
C TYR A 395 18.60 -6.94 -24.12
N ASN A 396 19.07 -5.75 -24.56
CA ASN A 396 20.44 -5.31 -24.34
C ASN A 396 20.68 -4.82 -22.91
N HIS A 397 19.62 -4.65 -22.12
CA HIS A 397 19.74 -4.22 -20.73
C HIS A 397 20.58 -5.23 -19.93
N PRO A 398 21.65 -4.82 -19.23
CA PRO A 398 22.55 -5.73 -18.53
C PRO A 398 21.85 -6.62 -17.50
N ALA A 399 20.86 -6.07 -16.79
CA ALA A 399 20.08 -6.83 -15.81
C ALA A 399 19.20 -7.93 -16.45
N LEU A 400 18.97 -7.88 -17.76
CA LEU A 400 18.23 -8.86 -18.54
C LEU A 400 19.14 -9.73 -19.42
N GLY A 401 20.46 -9.72 -19.18
CA GLY A 401 21.43 -10.60 -19.83
C GLY A 401 22.10 -10.03 -21.07
N GLY A 402 21.61 -8.93 -21.64
CA GLY A 402 22.31 -8.20 -22.70
C GLY A 402 22.30 -8.84 -24.09
N CYS A 403 21.37 -9.77 -24.37
CA CYS A 403 21.22 -10.39 -25.69
C CYS A 403 19.82 -10.98 -25.92
N PHE A 404 19.49 -11.27 -27.18
CA PHE A 404 18.23 -11.90 -27.62
C PHE A 404 18.51 -13.14 -28.48
N GLY A 405 17.69 -14.19 -28.29
CA GLY A 405 17.72 -15.43 -29.07
C GLY A 405 18.30 -16.63 -28.31
N ASP A 406 18.62 -17.69 -29.04
CA ASP A 406 19.08 -18.96 -28.46
C ASP A 406 20.28 -18.77 -27.50
N GLY A 407 20.12 -19.22 -26.26
CA GLY A 407 21.14 -19.13 -25.21
C GLY A 407 21.13 -17.80 -24.42
N CYS A 408 20.24 -16.87 -24.75
CA CYS A 408 20.00 -15.64 -23.98
C CYS A 408 18.90 -15.83 -22.94
N LYS A 409 18.81 -14.90 -21.98
CA LYS A 409 17.69 -14.85 -21.02
C LYS A 409 16.38 -14.56 -21.73
N ILE A 410 16.40 -13.62 -22.68
CA ILE A 410 15.28 -13.38 -23.60
C ILE A 410 15.52 -14.26 -24.83
N ALA A 411 14.91 -15.44 -24.86
CA ALA A 411 15.31 -16.50 -25.79
C ALA A 411 14.41 -16.62 -27.04
N PHE A 412 13.16 -16.19 -26.95
CA PHE A 412 12.18 -16.35 -28.03
C PHE A 412 11.20 -15.17 -28.06
N GLY A 413 10.45 -15.01 -29.14
CA GLY A 413 9.56 -13.87 -29.30
C GLY A 413 9.69 -13.21 -30.67
N THR A 414 8.84 -12.21 -30.93
CA THR A 414 8.83 -11.43 -32.16
C THR A 414 8.06 -10.13 -31.97
N ASP A 415 8.20 -9.20 -32.88
CA ASP A 415 7.34 -8.03 -33.01
C ASP A 415 6.21 -8.29 -34.02
N LEU A 416 4.96 -8.17 -33.56
CA LEU A 416 3.78 -8.44 -34.38
C LEU A 416 3.31 -7.21 -35.16
N VAL A 417 3.84 -6.02 -34.88
CA VAL A 417 3.17 -4.77 -35.28
C VAL A 417 4.08 -3.73 -35.92
N GLY A 418 5.35 -3.64 -35.54
CA GLY A 418 6.27 -2.61 -36.01
C GLY A 418 6.08 -1.25 -35.31
N ASP A 419 7.07 -0.37 -35.44
CA ASP A 419 7.15 0.90 -34.71
C ASP A 419 6.01 1.88 -35.02
N ASP A 420 5.54 1.91 -36.26
CA ASP A 420 4.51 2.84 -36.76
C ASP A 420 3.07 2.37 -36.49
N TYR A 421 2.88 1.24 -35.78
CA TYR A 421 1.54 0.74 -35.48
C TYR A 421 0.83 1.63 -34.46
N THR A 422 -0.40 2.04 -34.78
CA THR A 422 -1.22 2.93 -33.95
C THR A 422 -2.39 2.22 -33.28
N GLY A 423 -2.62 0.94 -33.60
CA GLY A 423 -3.82 0.19 -33.20
C GLY A 423 -4.95 0.23 -34.23
N ALA A 424 -4.87 1.11 -35.23
CA ALA A 424 -5.89 1.28 -36.26
C ALA A 424 -5.39 1.04 -37.70
N ASN A 425 -4.09 1.18 -37.93
CA ASN A 425 -3.45 0.89 -39.22
C ASN A 425 -3.10 -0.60 -39.34
N THR A 426 -2.66 -1.04 -40.53
CA THR A 426 -2.25 -2.43 -40.72
C THR A 426 -0.91 -2.72 -40.01
N PRO A 427 -0.81 -3.78 -39.18
CA PRO A 427 0.45 -4.22 -38.57
C PRO A 427 1.54 -4.53 -39.60
N LEU A 428 2.80 -4.18 -39.29
CA LEU A 428 3.99 -4.52 -40.08
C LEU A 428 4.99 -5.31 -39.20
N PRO A 429 4.78 -6.63 -39.02
CA PRO A 429 5.59 -7.45 -38.12
C PRO A 429 7.09 -7.47 -38.46
N THR A 430 7.93 -7.60 -37.44
CA THR A 430 9.38 -7.80 -37.55
C THR A 430 9.88 -8.89 -36.61
N ASP A 431 11.08 -9.43 -36.85
CA ASP A 431 11.68 -10.44 -35.98
C ASP A 431 12.33 -9.83 -34.70
N ASP A 432 12.33 -8.50 -34.56
CA ASP A 432 13.03 -7.79 -33.48
C ASP A 432 12.02 -7.19 -32.46
N PRO A 433 11.86 -7.82 -31.28
CA PRO A 433 10.93 -7.34 -30.25
C PRO A 433 11.50 -6.23 -29.36
N MET A 434 12.47 -5.44 -29.86
CA MET A 434 13.05 -4.30 -29.14
C MET A 434 11.96 -3.36 -28.61
N ASP A 435 12.10 -2.96 -27.35
CA ASP A 435 11.21 -2.00 -26.71
C ASP A 435 11.60 -0.56 -27.10
N CYS A 436 10.60 0.26 -27.38
CA CYS A 436 10.76 1.70 -27.56
C CYS A 436 9.92 2.52 -26.56
N VAL A 437 9.14 1.87 -25.70
CA VAL A 437 8.28 2.50 -24.69
C VAL A 437 8.86 2.30 -23.29
N GLY A 438 9.40 1.11 -22.99
CA GLY A 438 10.03 0.76 -21.73
C GLY A 438 9.14 -0.04 -20.76
N HIS A 439 7.82 -0.13 -21.02
CA HIS A 439 6.88 -0.82 -20.15
C HIS A 439 7.13 -2.34 -20.11
N GLY A 440 7.26 -2.98 -21.27
CA GLY A 440 7.56 -4.42 -21.33
C GLY A 440 8.94 -4.77 -20.77
N THR A 441 9.94 -3.88 -20.93
CA THR A 441 11.24 -4.00 -20.26
C THR A 441 11.12 -3.99 -18.73
N HIS A 442 10.24 -3.13 -18.19
CA HIS A 442 9.97 -3.06 -16.75
C HIS A 442 9.30 -4.33 -16.24
N VAL A 443 8.28 -4.81 -16.95
CA VAL A 443 7.58 -6.08 -16.70
C VAL A 443 8.56 -7.25 -16.65
N ALA A 444 9.46 -7.35 -17.63
CA ALA A 444 10.52 -8.37 -17.68
C ALA A 444 11.48 -8.26 -16.48
N GLY A 445 11.80 -7.04 -16.06
CA GLY A 445 12.65 -6.76 -14.91
C GLY A 445 12.07 -7.29 -13.60
N ILE A 446 10.77 -7.08 -13.36
CA ILE A 446 10.05 -7.61 -12.18
C ILE A 446 10.16 -9.14 -12.11
N ILE A 447 10.09 -9.81 -13.26
CA ILE A 447 10.16 -11.27 -13.32
C ILE A 447 11.59 -11.74 -13.08
N ALA A 448 12.56 -11.29 -13.89
CA ALA A 448 13.82 -12.00 -14.05
C ALA A 448 15.09 -11.15 -14.00
N ALA A 449 15.01 -9.87 -13.59
CA ALA A 449 16.21 -9.03 -13.53
C ALA A 449 17.28 -9.60 -12.58
N THR A 450 18.54 -9.37 -12.91
CA THR A 450 19.69 -9.64 -12.05
C THR A 450 20.67 -8.49 -12.18
N SER A 451 20.72 -7.59 -11.19
CA SER A 451 21.57 -6.41 -11.21
C SER A 451 22.41 -6.32 -9.94
N THR A 452 23.67 -5.90 -10.10
CA THR A 452 24.61 -5.68 -8.99
C THR A 452 24.83 -4.20 -8.66
N ALA A 453 24.35 -3.28 -9.51
CA ALA A 453 24.49 -1.84 -9.32
C ALA A 453 23.38 -1.08 -10.09
N PRO A 454 22.29 -0.63 -9.42
CA PRO A 454 21.90 -0.92 -8.04
C PRO A 454 21.65 -2.43 -7.83
N ASP A 455 21.88 -2.92 -6.61
CA ASP A 455 21.63 -4.33 -6.24
C ASP A 455 20.13 -4.59 -6.12
N PHE A 456 19.56 -5.25 -7.12
CA PHE A 456 18.19 -5.73 -7.08
C PHE A 456 18.02 -6.90 -8.06
N THR A 457 16.92 -7.62 -7.88
CA THR A 457 16.65 -8.86 -8.60
C THR A 457 15.15 -9.02 -8.78
N GLY A 458 14.73 -9.62 -9.89
CA GLY A 458 13.33 -10.02 -10.11
C GLY A 458 12.93 -11.20 -9.21
N VAL A 459 11.66 -11.59 -9.30
CA VAL A 459 11.07 -12.68 -8.50
C VAL A 459 11.74 -14.02 -8.80
N ALA A 460 11.88 -14.38 -10.08
CA ALA A 460 12.39 -15.66 -10.57
C ALA A 460 13.54 -15.43 -11.57
N PRO A 461 14.77 -15.15 -11.09
CA PRO A 461 15.87 -14.71 -11.95
C PRO A 461 16.39 -15.77 -12.95
N ASN A 462 16.12 -17.06 -12.76
CA ASN A 462 16.64 -18.13 -13.62
C ASN A 462 15.67 -18.57 -14.72
N VAL A 463 14.48 -17.96 -14.82
CA VAL A 463 13.54 -18.28 -15.90
C VAL A 463 14.10 -17.90 -17.26
N THR A 464 13.62 -18.59 -18.30
CA THR A 464 13.77 -18.17 -19.68
C THR A 464 12.58 -17.29 -20.06
N LEU A 465 12.83 -16.08 -20.55
CA LEU A 465 11.79 -15.17 -21.00
C LEU A 465 11.62 -15.25 -22.52
N GLY A 466 10.39 -15.04 -22.98
CA GLY A 466 10.09 -14.65 -24.34
C GLY A 466 9.16 -13.45 -24.40
N ILE A 467 9.14 -12.75 -25.53
CA ILE A 467 8.39 -11.49 -25.70
C ILE A 467 7.67 -11.42 -27.04
N TYR A 468 6.37 -11.16 -26.99
CA TYR A 468 5.56 -10.84 -28.16
C TYR A 468 5.17 -9.38 -28.07
N ARG A 469 5.84 -8.55 -28.90
CA ARG A 469 5.58 -7.12 -28.95
C ARG A 469 4.29 -6.85 -29.72
N VAL A 470 3.33 -6.21 -29.07
CA VAL A 470 1.97 -5.96 -29.60
C VAL A 470 1.62 -4.48 -29.72
N PHE A 471 2.56 -3.59 -29.40
CA PHE A 471 2.41 -2.14 -29.52
C PHE A 471 3.47 -1.54 -30.45
N GLY A 472 3.07 -0.53 -31.24
CA GLY A 472 4.02 0.39 -31.84
C GLY A 472 4.65 1.30 -30.79
N CYS A 473 5.50 2.24 -31.22
CA CYS A 473 6.13 3.18 -30.26
C CYS A 473 5.16 4.23 -29.73
N THR A 474 3.97 4.34 -30.33
CA THR A 474 2.84 5.16 -29.89
C THR A 474 1.53 4.45 -30.22
N GLY A 475 0.41 4.85 -29.61
CA GLY A 475 -0.91 4.32 -29.95
C GLY A 475 -1.34 3.14 -29.07
N SER A 476 -2.29 2.34 -29.58
CA SER A 476 -2.90 1.21 -28.86
C SER A 476 -2.65 -0.12 -29.59
N THR A 477 -3.23 -1.19 -29.05
CA THR A 477 -3.26 -2.52 -29.69
C THR A 477 -4.70 -3.00 -29.85
N SER A 478 -4.89 -4.06 -30.64
CA SER A 478 -6.18 -4.65 -30.99
C SER A 478 -6.28 -6.10 -30.54
N ASP A 479 -7.50 -6.58 -30.31
CA ASP A 479 -7.74 -7.92 -29.76
C ASP A 479 -7.22 -9.04 -30.68
N ASP A 480 -7.24 -8.86 -32.00
CA ASP A 480 -6.71 -9.84 -32.96
C ASP A 480 -5.20 -10.01 -32.84
N VAL A 481 -4.45 -8.92 -32.64
CA VAL A 481 -2.99 -8.95 -32.36
C VAL A 481 -2.72 -9.62 -31.02
N LEU A 482 -3.50 -9.31 -29.99
CA LEU A 482 -3.39 -9.94 -28.66
C LEU A 482 -3.66 -11.45 -28.72
N ILE A 483 -4.71 -11.86 -29.42
CA ILE A 483 -5.05 -13.27 -29.67
C ILE A 483 -3.91 -13.96 -30.40
N GLN A 484 -3.34 -13.35 -31.44
CA GLN A 484 -2.20 -13.91 -32.17
C GLN A 484 -0.98 -14.10 -31.28
N ALA A 485 -0.62 -13.10 -30.47
CA ALA A 485 0.51 -13.18 -29.53
C ALA A 485 0.35 -14.34 -28.53
N TYR A 486 -0.84 -14.51 -27.96
CA TYR A 486 -1.14 -15.61 -27.03
C TYR A 486 -1.03 -16.99 -27.70
N MET A 487 -1.56 -17.13 -28.92
CA MET A 487 -1.44 -18.38 -29.68
C MET A 487 0.03 -18.70 -29.98
N MET A 488 0.83 -17.72 -30.41
CA MET A 488 2.25 -17.91 -30.68
C MET A 488 3.04 -18.25 -29.40
N ALA A 489 2.73 -17.60 -28.28
CA ALA A 489 3.34 -17.90 -26.99
C ALA A 489 3.06 -19.35 -26.53
N TYR A 490 1.82 -19.81 -26.71
CA TYR A 490 1.43 -21.19 -26.44
C TYR A 490 2.18 -22.17 -27.35
N GLU A 491 2.23 -21.90 -28.65
CA GLU A 491 2.93 -22.74 -29.64
C GLU A 491 4.45 -22.81 -29.42
N ALA A 492 5.06 -21.73 -28.88
CA ALA A 492 6.46 -21.70 -28.49
C ALA A 492 6.78 -22.56 -27.23
N GLY A 493 5.74 -23.12 -26.60
CA GLY A 493 5.87 -23.96 -25.42
C GLY A 493 6.19 -23.18 -24.15
N ALA A 494 5.59 -21.99 -24.00
CA ALA A 494 5.64 -21.26 -22.73
C ALA A 494 4.98 -22.07 -21.61
N ASP A 495 5.59 -22.07 -20.42
CA ASP A 495 5.01 -22.65 -19.22
C ASP A 495 4.03 -21.70 -18.53
N ILE A 496 4.22 -20.39 -18.72
CA ILE A 496 3.37 -19.32 -18.19
C ILE A 496 3.27 -18.24 -19.27
N ILE A 497 2.09 -17.65 -19.48
CA ILE A 497 1.91 -16.48 -20.33
C ILE A 497 1.43 -15.32 -19.45
N THR A 498 2.05 -14.15 -19.58
CA THR A 498 1.68 -12.96 -18.81
C THR A 498 1.44 -11.76 -19.71
N ALA A 499 0.41 -10.99 -19.40
CA ALA A 499 0.09 -9.77 -20.14
C ALA A 499 -0.31 -8.64 -19.19
N SER A 500 0.40 -7.52 -19.30
CA SER A 500 0.10 -6.27 -18.60
C SER A 500 -0.59 -5.28 -19.54
N VAL A 501 -1.58 -5.79 -20.26
CA VAL A 501 -2.40 -5.09 -21.25
C VAL A 501 -3.86 -5.48 -21.05
N GLY A 502 -4.78 -4.58 -21.36
CA GLY A 502 -6.21 -4.86 -21.32
C GLY A 502 -7.04 -3.69 -21.82
N GLY A 503 -8.31 -3.97 -22.15
CA GLY A 503 -9.32 -2.97 -22.47
C GLY A 503 -10.57 -3.17 -21.60
N ASN A 504 -11.35 -2.11 -21.37
CA ASN A 504 -12.57 -2.20 -20.57
C ASN A 504 -13.61 -3.09 -21.29
N SER A 505 -13.93 -4.24 -20.70
CA SER A 505 -14.95 -5.16 -21.22
C SER A 505 -15.89 -5.60 -20.11
N GLY A 506 -15.37 -6.23 -19.04
CA GLY A 506 -16.18 -6.80 -17.96
C GLY A 506 -16.85 -8.14 -18.31
N TRP A 507 -16.63 -8.70 -19.51
CA TRP A 507 -17.27 -9.94 -19.97
C TRP A 507 -16.24 -11.07 -20.18
N SER A 508 -16.61 -12.31 -19.84
CA SER A 508 -15.74 -13.48 -20.02
C SER A 508 -15.86 -14.12 -21.42
N GLU A 509 -16.87 -13.69 -22.16
CA GLU A 509 -17.28 -14.16 -23.49
C GLU A 509 -16.65 -13.35 -24.62
N GLU A 510 -15.95 -12.26 -24.31
CA GLU A 510 -15.21 -11.45 -25.27
C GLU A 510 -14.14 -12.31 -25.99
N PRO A 511 -13.93 -12.13 -27.32
CA PRO A 511 -13.04 -12.97 -28.12
C PRO A 511 -11.66 -13.28 -27.52
N TRP A 512 -10.94 -12.27 -27.02
CA TRP A 512 -9.62 -12.48 -26.44
C TRP A 512 -9.72 -13.27 -25.12
N ALA A 513 -10.67 -12.93 -24.25
CA ALA A 513 -10.93 -13.70 -23.02
C ALA A 513 -11.24 -15.17 -23.28
N VAL A 514 -11.99 -15.48 -24.33
CA VAL A 514 -12.30 -16.86 -24.73
C VAL A 514 -11.05 -17.62 -25.17
N VAL A 515 -10.15 -16.98 -25.94
CA VAL A 515 -8.90 -17.61 -26.38
C VAL A 515 -7.98 -17.87 -25.19
N VAL A 516 -7.79 -16.90 -24.30
CA VAL A 516 -6.94 -17.08 -23.11
C VAL A 516 -7.51 -18.17 -22.20
N SER A 517 -8.83 -18.23 -22.02
CA SER A 517 -9.48 -19.30 -21.24
C SER A 517 -9.20 -20.70 -21.79
N ARG A 518 -9.17 -20.85 -23.12
CA ARG A 518 -8.85 -22.13 -23.78
C ARG A 518 -7.39 -22.53 -23.61
N ILE A 519 -6.47 -21.55 -23.61
CA ILE A 519 -5.04 -21.79 -23.34
C ILE A 519 -4.83 -22.26 -21.90
N VAL A 520 -5.54 -21.63 -20.95
CA VAL A 520 -5.57 -22.06 -19.55
C VAL A 520 -6.11 -23.48 -19.42
N GLU A 521 -7.23 -23.79 -20.08
CA GLU A 521 -7.79 -25.16 -20.11
C GLU A 521 -6.81 -26.17 -20.72
N ALA A 522 -5.97 -25.75 -21.67
CA ALA A 522 -4.90 -26.56 -22.25
C ALA A 522 -3.66 -26.72 -21.35
N GLY A 523 -3.68 -26.18 -20.13
CA GLY A 523 -2.67 -26.43 -19.09
C GLY A 523 -1.59 -25.37 -18.96
N VAL A 524 -1.74 -24.19 -19.58
CA VAL A 524 -0.79 -23.09 -19.46
C VAL A 524 -1.41 -21.96 -18.62
N PRO A 525 -0.94 -21.71 -17.38
CA PRO A 525 -1.43 -20.60 -16.57
C PRO A 525 -1.19 -19.26 -17.27
N CYS A 526 -2.22 -18.41 -17.26
CA CYS A 526 -2.17 -17.07 -17.82
C CYS A 526 -2.45 -16.03 -16.72
N THR A 527 -1.55 -15.07 -16.55
CA THR A 527 -1.71 -13.94 -15.62
C THR A 527 -2.02 -12.67 -16.41
N VAL A 528 -3.12 -12.00 -16.06
CA VAL A 528 -3.57 -10.78 -16.74
C VAL A 528 -3.92 -9.70 -15.72
N ALA A 529 -3.48 -8.48 -15.99
CA ALA A 529 -3.78 -7.31 -15.18
C ALA A 529 -5.30 -7.04 -15.17
N VAL A 530 -5.90 -6.85 -13.99
CA VAL A 530 -7.35 -6.60 -13.90
C VAL A 530 -7.77 -5.20 -14.37
N GLY A 531 -6.82 -4.29 -14.58
CA GLY A 531 -7.03 -2.92 -15.06
C GLY A 531 -6.73 -1.86 -14.01
N ASN A 532 -6.60 -0.60 -14.45
CA ASN A 532 -6.34 0.55 -13.58
C ASN A 532 -7.56 1.50 -13.48
N ASP A 533 -8.72 1.03 -13.97
CA ASP A 533 -9.96 1.77 -14.13
C ASP A 533 -10.84 1.75 -12.86
N GLY A 534 -10.25 1.70 -11.66
CA GLY A 534 -11.00 1.71 -10.39
C GLY A 534 -11.91 2.94 -10.24
N GLY A 535 -11.59 4.02 -10.95
CA GLY A 535 -12.41 5.23 -11.10
C GLY A 535 -13.76 4.99 -11.80
N THR A 536 -13.95 3.85 -12.46
CA THR A 536 -15.23 3.50 -13.08
C THR A 536 -16.20 2.84 -12.09
N GLY A 537 -15.69 2.28 -10.97
CA GLY A 537 -16.48 1.65 -9.90
C GLY A 537 -16.45 0.11 -9.89
N VAL A 538 -17.29 -0.53 -9.07
CA VAL A 538 -17.42 -2.02 -9.02
C VAL A 538 -17.92 -2.55 -10.38
N PHE A 539 -17.59 -3.79 -10.77
CA PHE A 539 -18.01 -4.49 -12.02
C PHE A 539 -17.27 -4.10 -13.31
N VAL A 540 -16.10 -3.48 -13.23
CA VAL A 540 -15.20 -3.37 -14.38
C VAL A 540 -13.89 -4.07 -14.10
N ALA A 541 -13.59 -5.02 -14.98
CA ALA A 541 -12.30 -5.67 -15.11
C ALA A 541 -11.92 -5.66 -16.60
N SER A 542 -10.62 -5.59 -16.88
CA SER A 542 -10.13 -5.62 -18.25
C SER A 542 -10.42 -6.96 -18.95
N ALA A 543 -10.56 -6.89 -20.28
CA ALA A 543 -10.66 -8.05 -21.16
C ALA A 543 -9.50 -9.03 -20.91
N ALA A 544 -9.76 -10.31 -21.17
CA ALA A 544 -8.97 -11.47 -20.77
C ALA A 544 -8.75 -11.71 -19.27
N ALA A 545 -8.66 -10.70 -18.41
CA ALA A 545 -8.63 -10.92 -16.96
C ALA A 545 -9.95 -11.54 -16.44
N THR A 546 -11.06 -11.27 -17.13
CA THR A 546 -12.37 -11.90 -16.92
C THR A 546 -12.47 -13.34 -17.43
N GLY A 547 -11.44 -13.84 -18.13
CA GLY A 547 -11.42 -15.19 -18.70
C GLY A 547 -11.53 -16.29 -17.64
N LYS A 548 -12.16 -17.41 -18.01
CA LYS A 548 -12.35 -18.55 -17.12
C LYS A 548 -11.01 -19.21 -16.82
N GLY A 549 -10.69 -19.32 -15.53
CA GLY A 549 -9.43 -19.90 -15.05
C GLY A 549 -8.21 -18.99 -15.20
N VAL A 550 -8.36 -17.80 -15.79
CA VAL A 550 -7.28 -16.81 -15.87
C VAL A 550 -6.97 -16.28 -14.48
N THR A 551 -5.68 -16.10 -14.18
CA THR A 551 -5.23 -15.47 -12.94
C THR A 551 -5.33 -13.95 -13.10
N ALA A 552 -6.48 -13.38 -12.73
CA ALA A 552 -6.67 -11.92 -12.71
C ALA A 552 -5.92 -11.29 -11.54
N VAL A 553 -5.05 -10.32 -11.81
CA VAL A 553 -4.15 -9.75 -10.80
C VAL A 553 -4.51 -8.30 -10.47
N ALA A 554 -4.94 -8.09 -9.23
CA ALA A 554 -5.09 -6.76 -8.61
C ALA A 554 -3.74 -6.22 -8.11
N SER A 555 -3.70 -4.95 -7.71
CA SER A 555 -2.50 -4.31 -7.18
C SER A 555 -2.67 -3.89 -5.73
N VAL A 556 -1.55 -3.89 -5.00
CA VAL A 556 -1.45 -3.38 -3.64
C VAL A 556 -0.14 -2.62 -3.50
N ASP A 557 -0.20 -1.49 -2.82
CA ASP A 557 0.97 -0.65 -2.60
C ASP A 557 2.01 -1.34 -1.72
N ASN A 558 3.27 -1.19 -2.11
CA ASN A 558 4.39 -1.55 -1.25
C ASN A 558 4.34 -0.71 0.01
N VAL A 559 4.69 -1.32 1.14
CA VAL A 559 4.79 -0.61 2.41
C VAL A 559 5.98 0.36 2.42
N VAL A 560 7.05 -0.01 1.72
CA VAL A 560 8.23 0.83 1.47
C VAL A 560 8.43 0.95 -0.03
N THR A 561 8.54 2.18 -0.52
CA THR A 561 8.83 2.46 -1.91
C THR A 561 10.33 2.75 -2.06
N PRO A 562 11.11 1.85 -2.67
CA PRO A 562 12.51 2.13 -2.97
C PRO A 562 12.55 3.10 -4.16
N LEU A 563 12.94 4.35 -3.92
CA LEU A 563 13.17 5.34 -4.97
C LEU A 563 14.63 5.29 -5.40
N LEU A 564 14.85 5.11 -6.69
CA LEU A 564 16.17 5.27 -7.25
C LEU A 564 16.41 6.75 -7.53
N VAL A 565 17.36 7.35 -6.82
CA VAL A 565 17.67 8.78 -6.94
C VAL A 565 19.08 8.99 -7.46
N LYS A 566 19.28 10.07 -8.21
CA LYS A 566 20.61 10.57 -8.58
C LYS A 566 21.16 11.40 -7.43
N ASN A 567 22.44 11.23 -7.12
CA ASN A 567 23.10 12.03 -6.09
C ASN A 567 23.54 13.39 -6.67
N ALA A 568 23.30 14.46 -5.92
CA ALA A 568 23.80 15.80 -6.15
C ALA A 568 24.21 16.42 -4.81
N THR A 569 24.76 17.64 -4.82
CA THR A 569 25.17 18.32 -3.58
C THR A 569 24.58 19.71 -3.49
N TRP A 570 24.19 20.17 -2.31
CA TRP A 570 23.68 21.52 -2.08
C TRP A 570 24.37 22.21 -0.90
N SER A 571 24.35 23.54 -0.86
CA SER A 571 24.83 24.33 0.27
C SER A 571 24.06 25.64 0.40
N ALA A 572 23.83 26.08 1.63
CA ALA A 572 23.36 27.43 1.95
C ALA A 572 24.56 28.33 2.28
N ASN A 573 24.83 29.34 1.45
CA ASN A 573 26.01 30.21 1.55
C ASN A 573 27.32 29.39 1.65
N ASN A 574 28.15 29.67 2.66
CA ASN A 574 29.43 29.00 2.93
C ASN A 574 29.31 27.75 3.83
N SER A 575 28.11 27.21 3.99
CA SER A 575 27.92 25.97 4.75
C SER A 575 28.56 24.78 4.02
N PRO A 576 29.04 23.74 4.73
CA PRO A 576 29.51 22.51 4.10
C PRO A 576 28.47 21.93 3.14
N ALA A 577 28.91 21.51 1.95
CA ALA A 577 28.04 20.91 0.96
C ALA A 577 27.45 19.59 1.51
N GLN A 578 26.14 19.45 1.39
CA GLN A 578 25.39 18.26 1.79
C GLN A 578 24.98 17.48 0.55
N THR A 579 25.07 16.15 0.61
CA THR A 579 24.58 15.30 -0.48
C THR A 579 23.07 15.17 -0.39
N PHE A 580 22.39 15.22 -1.52
CA PHE A 580 20.97 14.96 -1.63
C PHE A 580 20.66 14.08 -2.85
N GLY A 581 19.52 13.39 -2.80
CA GLY A 581 18.99 12.61 -3.90
C GLY A 581 17.91 13.38 -4.66
N TRP A 582 17.87 13.27 -5.98
CA TRP A 582 16.82 13.82 -6.83
C TRP A 582 16.43 12.85 -7.94
N ILE A 583 15.19 12.95 -8.42
CA ILE A 583 14.68 12.14 -9.54
C ILE A 583 14.74 12.99 -10.81
N PRO A 584 15.48 12.55 -11.86
CA PRO A 584 15.52 13.22 -13.16
C PRO A 584 14.30 12.89 -14.03
N TYR A 585 14.04 13.74 -15.04
CA TYR A 585 13.03 13.50 -16.08
C TYR A 585 13.65 13.17 -17.46
N ILE A 586 12.92 12.45 -18.32
CA ILE A 586 13.31 12.04 -19.69
C ILE A 586 12.74 13.07 -20.69
N PRO A 587 13.49 13.58 -21.69
CA PRO A 587 14.65 12.93 -22.29
C PRO A 587 16.03 13.47 -21.87
N ALA A 588 16.11 14.50 -21.03
CA ALA A 588 17.40 15.12 -20.68
C ALA A 588 17.52 15.44 -19.19
N ASP A 589 18.66 15.07 -18.62
CA ASP A 589 19.06 15.47 -17.27
C ASP A 589 19.32 16.98 -17.19
N ILE A 590 19.17 17.55 -15.99
CA ILE A 590 19.68 18.90 -15.70
C ILE A 590 21.19 18.86 -15.94
N ALA A 591 21.66 19.77 -16.78
CA ALA A 591 23.05 19.80 -17.22
C ALA A 591 24.02 19.95 -16.04
N ASN A 592 25.24 19.44 -16.23
CA ASN A 592 26.32 19.60 -15.25
C ASN A 592 26.57 21.07 -14.92
N GLY A 593 26.50 21.41 -13.62
CA GLY A 593 26.81 22.76 -13.16
C GLY A 593 26.26 23.09 -11.78
N THR A 594 26.68 24.25 -11.29
CA THR A 594 26.14 24.84 -10.06
C THR A 594 25.07 25.87 -10.42
N TYR A 595 23.89 25.70 -9.85
CA TYR A 595 22.73 26.55 -10.06
C TYR A 595 22.27 27.13 -8.72
N LEU A 596 21.70 28.34 -8.76
CA LEU A 596 20.96 28.88 -7.62
C LEU A 596 19.51 28.40 -7.69
N LEU A 597 18.95 28.07 -6.52
CA LEU A 597 17.51 27.83 -6.40
C LEU A 597 16.74 29.15 -6.32
N TYR A 598 15.53 29.15 -6.88
CA TYR A 598 14.58 30.24 -6.76
C TYR A 598 13.22 29.70 -6.32
N ASP A 599 12.81 30.03 -5.09
CA ASP A 599 11.45 29.75 -4.60
C ASP A 599 10.45 30.67 -5.30
N ILE A 600 9.57 30.08 -6.12
CA ILE A 600 8.57 30.85 -6.87
C ILE A 600 7.49 31.45 -5.96
N LEU A 601 7.25 30.87 -4.78
CA LEU A 601 6.25 31.39 -3.84
C LEU A 601 6.81 32.54 -3.00
N ASN A 602 8.12 32.76 -3.04
CA ASN A 602 8.83 33.83 -2.35
C ASN A 602 8.42 33.93 -0.86
N GLY A 603 8.41 32.78 -0.17
CA GLY A 603 8.04 32.68 1.25
C GLY A 603 6.54 32.69 1.56
N SER A 604 5.67 32.66 0.55
CA SER A 604 4.23 32.44 0.75
C SER A 604 3.90 30.96 0.98
N ASN A 605 2.90 30.68 1.82
CA ASN A 605 2.36 29.32 2.03
C ASN A 605 1.16 29.01 1.12
N ASP A 606 0.72 29.96 0.30
CA ASP A 606 -0.42 29.79 -0.61
C ASP A 606 0.06 29.18 -1.94
N THR A 607 -0.09 27.86 -2.08
CA THR A 607 0.31 27.10 -3.27
C THR A 607 -0.56 27.40 -4.49
N SER A 608 -1.71 28.07 -4.32
CA SER A 608 -2.60 28.47 -5.42
C SER A 608 -2.21 29.80 -6.07
N LEU A 609 -1.33 30.59 -5.43
CA LEU A 609 -0.85 31.88 -5.95
C LEU A 609 -0.38 31.81 -7.41
N PRO A 610 0.40 30.80 -7.82
CA PRO A 610 0.87 30.73 -9.19
C PRO A 610 -0.27 30.59 -10.20
N CYS A 611 -1.44 30.07 -9.80
CA CYS A 611 -2.60 29.80 -10.66
C CYS A 611 -3.45 31.05 -10.95
N ASN A 612 -3.08 32.21 -10.39
CA ASN A 612 -3.65 33.50 -10.75
C ASN A 612 -3.03 34.03 -12.05
N ASP A 613 -3.84 34.43 -13.02
CA ASP A 613 -3.38 35.02 -14.29
C ASP A 613 -2.49 36.26 -14.10
N ASN A 614 -2.63 36.97 -12.98
CA ASN A 614 -1.80 38.15 -12.65
C ASN A 614 -0.47 37.83 -11.96
N PHE A 615 -0.18 36.55 -11.68
CA PHE A 615 1.08 36.15 -11.07
C PHE A 615 2.21 36.20 -12.10
N THR A 616 3.23 37.02 -11.84
CA THR A 616 4.41 37.23 -12.69
C THR A 616 5.70 36.91 -11.95
N LEU A 617 6.65 36.28 -12.63
CA LEU A 617 7.98 35.99 -12.09
C LEU A 617 9.02 37.03 -12.58
N PRO A 618 10.03 37.36 -11.77
CA PRO A 618 11.20 38.12 -12.24
C PRO A 618 12.09 37.24 -13.12
N ASP A 619 13.05 37.84 -13.84
CA ASP A 619 14.03 37.09 -14.63
C ASP A 619 14.84 36.11 -13.76
N ILE A 620 14.76 34.83 -14.09
CA ILE A 620 15.40 33.70 -13.40
C ILE A 620 16.43 32.99 -14.29
N THR A 621 16.98 33.69 -15.29
CA THR A 621 18.05 33.17 -16.16
C THR A 621 19.16 32.48 -15.35
N GLY A 622 19.45 31.22 -15.67
CA GLY A 622 20.51 30.44 -15.04
C GLY A 622 20.20 29.89 -13.64
N LYS A 623 18.95 30.00 -13.16
CA LYS A 623 18.48 29.43 -11.90
C LYS A 623 17.60 28.19 -12.14
N ILE A 624 17.42 27.40 -11.09
CA ILE A 624 16.42 26.32 -11.04
C ILE A 624 15.22 26.83 -10.25
N ALA A 625 14.04 26.83 -10.86
CA ALA A 625 12.79 27.20 -10.18
C ALA A 625 12.33 26.06 -9.27
N LEU A 626 12.10 26.34 -7.98
CA LEU A 626 11.58 25.39 -7.00
C LEU A 626 10.05 25.56 -6.91
N ILE A 627 9.29 24.50 -7.21
CA ILE A 627 7.83 24.59 -7.38
C ILE A 627 7.11 23.47 -6.60
N PRO A 628 6.07 23.80 -5.80
CA PRO A 628 5.22 22.77 -5.19
C PRO A 628 4.37 22.07 -6.23
N TYR A 629 4.23 20.76 -6.08
CA TYR A 629 3.30 19.94 -6.83
C TYR A 629 1.99 19.80 -6.05
N ASP A 630 0.96 20.53 -6.47
CA ASP A 630 -0.43 20.30 -6.08
C ASP A 630 -1.27 19.95 -7.32
N THR A 631 -2.27 19.09 -7.16
CA THR A 631 -3.04 18.51 -8.27
C THR A 631 -4.07 19.46 -8.91
N TYR A 632 -4.02 20.78 -8.65
CA TYR A 632 -5.16 21.67 -8.89
C TYR A 632 -5.04 22.68 -10.04
N CYS A 633 -3.92 22.75 -10.75
CA CYS A 633 -3.79 23.63 -11.91
C CYS A 633 -3.60 22.76 -13.17
N THR A 634 -4.74 22.29 -13.68
CA THR A 634 -4.95 21.41 -14.85
C THR A 634 -4.20 21.95 -16.06
N ASP A 635 -2.91 21.73 -16.22
CA ASP A 635 -2.23 20.57 -16.78
C ASP A 635 -0.69 20.72 -16.58
N GLY A 636 -0.26 21.53 -15.60
CA GLY A 636 1.13 21.95 -15.43
C GLY A 636 1.63 22.98 -16.47
N SER A 637 0.97 23.14 -17.63
CA SER A 637 1.44 24.04 -18.70
C SER A 637 1.47 25.51 -18.29
N GLY A 638 0.51 25.96 -17.49
CA GLY A 638 0.42 27.35 -17.03
C GLY A 638 1.63 27.79 -16.20
N MET A 639 2.18 26.93 -15.34
CA MET A 639 3.37 27.26 -14.54
C MET A 639 4.66 27.16 -15.35
N VAL A 640 4.77 26.11 -16.17
CA VAL A 640 5.90 25.91 -17.05
C VAL A 640 6.04 27.09 -18.02
N ALA A 641 4.92 27.61 -18.54
CA ALA A 641 4.88 28.82 -19.37
C ALA A 641 5.41 30.05 -18.60
N LYS A 642 4.99 30.27 -17.35
CA LYS A 642 5.45 31.41 -16.53
C LYS A 642 6.95 31.36 -16.21
N VAL A 643 7.48 30.16 -15.94
CA VAL A 643 8.94 29.96 -15.77
C VAL A 643 9.68 30.30 -17.06
N THR A 644 9.13 29.88 -18.20
CA THR A 644 9.71 30.16 -19.53
C THR A 644 9.68 31.65 -19.87
N ASP A 645 8.55 32.33 -19.64
CA ASP A 645 8.40 33.78 -19.84
C ASP A 645 9.38 34.59 -18.97
N ALA A 646 9.82 34.01 -17.85
CA ALA A 646 10.84 34.55 -16.97
C ALA A 646 12.28 34.10 -17.32
N ASN A 647 12.51 33.56 -18.53
CA ASN A 647 13.77 33.02 -19.04
C ASN A 647 14.34 31.82 -18.23
N GLY A 648 13.51 31.14 -17.45
CA GLY A 648 13.87 29.91 -16.75
C GLY A 648 13.97 28.72 -17.71
N LYS A 649 14.92 27.82 -17.45
CA LYS A 649 15.17 26.61 -18.28
C LYS A 649 15.13 25.30 -17.50
N TYR A 650 15.10 25.36 -16.17
CA TYR A 650 15.20 24.20 -15.29
C TYR A 650 14.22 24.32 -14.14
N ILE A 651 13.52 23.23 -13.83
CA ILE A 651 12.52 23.19 -12.76
C ILE A 651 12.86 22.03 -11.80
N MET A 652 12.74 22.29 -10.51
CA MET A 652 12.79 21.30 -9.44
C MET A 652 11.45 21.29 -8.70
N TRP A 653 10.74 20.18 -8.77
CA TRP A 653 9.46 20.00 -8.10
C TRP A 653 9.63 19.46 -6.68
N TYR A 654 8.64 19.69 -5.82
CA TYR A 654 8.51 18.99 -4.53
C TYR A 654 7.04 18.73 -4.19
N SER A 655 6.74 17.64 -3.49
CA SER A 655 5.37 17.31 -3.08
C SER A 655 4.90 18.27 -1.97
N ALA A 656 3.63 18.71 -1.99
CA ALA A 656 3.03 19.39 -0.84
C ALA A 656 2.77 18.45 0.35
N ARG A 657 2.88 17.13 0.17
CA ARG A 657 2.67 16.10 1.19
C ARG A 657 4.01 15.46 1.59
N ALA A 658 4.35 15.54 2.87
CA ALA A 658 5.63 15.09 3.42
C ALA A 658 6.01 13.65 3.02
N GLY A 659 7.28 13.47 2.64
CA GLY A 659 7.87 12.16 2.31
C GLY A 659 7.55 11.59 0.92
N GLN A 660 6.85 12.33 0.06
CA GLN A 660 6.47 11.86 -1.28
C GLN A 660 7.33 12.46 -2.39
N ILE A 661 7.72 11.64 -3.35
CA ILE A 661 8.31 12.03 -4.62
C ILE A 661 7.50 11.35 -5.74
N TYR A 662 6.97 12.13 -6.68
CA TYR A 662 6.21 11.71 -7.86
C TYR A 662 6.89 12.30 -9.11
N PRO A 663 7.18 11.58 -10.18
CA PRO A 663 7.49 12.20 -11.42
C PRO A 663 6.29 12.92 -11.97
N ILE A 664 6.62 13.78 -12.89
CA ILE A 664 5.70 14.65 -13.53
C ILE A 664 5.94 14.44 -15.01
N ASN A 665 4.89 14.09 -15.75
CA ASN A 665 4.94 14.11 -17.20
C ASN A 665 4.94 15.58 -17.64
N GLY A 666 5.99 16.01 -18.33
CA GLY A 666 6.13 17.37 -18.81
C GLY A 666 7.02 17.44 -20.04
N THR A 667 6.42 17.40 -21.23
CA THR A 667 7.10 17.75 -22.47
C THR A 667 6.48 19.02 -23.05
N GLY A 668 7.31 20.03 -23.33
CA GLY A 668 6.88 21.26 -24.01
C GLY A 668 7.26 22.55 -23.27
N TYR A 669 7.08 23.68 -23.97
CA TYR A 669 7.23 25.06 -23.48
C TYR A 669 8.64 25.65 -23.34
N GLY A 670 9.72 25.02 -23.83
CA GLY A 670 11.05 25.65 -23.83
C GLY A 670 11.85 25.50 -22.52
N ILE A 671 11.42 24.58 -21.65
CA ILE A 671 12.22 24.06 -20.53
C ILE A 671 13.18 22.99 -21.04
N ASP A 672 14.44 23.05 -20.60
CA ASP A 672 15.50 22.12 -21.01
C ASP A 672 15.49 20.83 -20.16
N SER A 673 15.12 20.90 -18.87
CA SER A 673 15.02 19.72 -17.99
C SER A 673 14.20 19.95 -16.72
N PHE A 674 13.69 18.86 -16.14
CA PHE A 674 12.95 18.81 -14.89
C PHE A 674 13.62 17.85 -13.89
N GLY A 675 13.42 18.10 -12.59
CA GLY A 675 13.76 17.18 -11.53
C GLY A 675 12.76 17.26 -10.37
N MET A 676 12.83 16.32 -9.43
CA MET A 676 12.06 16.38 -8.19
C MET A 676 12.88 16.00 -6.96
N VAL A 677 12.55 16.62 -5.83
CA VAL A 677 13.05 16.31 -4.48
C VAL A 677 11.91 16.09 -3.47
N THR A 678 12.26 15.62 -2.26
CA THR A 678 11.31 15.46 -1.16
C THR A 678 10.82 16.81 -0.61
N THR A 679 9.62 16.82 -0.03
CA THR A 679 9.10 17.97 0.72
C THR A 679 10.06 18.42 1.82
N ASP A 680 10.62 17.49 2.59
CA ASP A 680 11.49 17.80 3.73
C ASP A 680 12.77 18.54 3.30
N LEU A 681 13.33 18.18 2.14
CA LEU A 681 14.49 18.87 1.59
C LEU A 681 14.11 20.24 1.03
N ALA A 682 12.99 20.32 0.31
CA ALA A 682 12.49 21.59 -0.20
C ALA A 682 12.18 22.57 0.93
N THR A 683 11.58 22.10 2.04
CA THR A 683 11.34 22.91 3.24
C THR A 683 12.65 23.45 3.82
N GLN A 684 13.70 22.63 3.94
CA GLN A 684 15.02 23.10 4.38
C GLN A 684 15.59 24.19 3.46
N TRP A 685 15.44 24.04 2.14
CA TRP A 685 15.87 25.06 1.18
C TRP A 685 15.07 26.36 1.31
N ILE A 686 13.75 26.26 1.43
CA ILE A 686 12.84 27.40 1.60
C ILE A 686 13.15 28.14 2.91
N GLU A 687 13.33 27.43 4.02
CA GLU A 687 13.70 28.01 5.31
C GLU A 687 15.06 28.71 5.25
N ALA A 688 16.05 28.10 4.58
CA ALA A 688 17.36 28.72 4.39
C ALA A 688 17.27 30.01 3.55
N MET A 689 16.47 30.01 2.46
CA MET A 689 16.23 31.20 1.63
C MET A 689 15.47 32.29 2.39
N ALA A 690 14.46 31.92 3.19
CA ALA A 690 13.70 32.83 4.03
C ALA A 690 14.57 33.46 5.14
N ALA A 691 15.57 32.73 5.64
CA ALA A 691 16.59 33.23 6.56
C ALA A 691 17.66 34.10 5.87
N GLY A 692 17.54 34.37 4.56
CA GLY A 692 18.43 35.24 3.79
C GLY A 692 19.64 34.54 3.18
N SER A 693 19.69 33.20 3.17
CA SER A 693 20.79 32.45 2.56
C SER A 693 20.58 32.20 1.06
N GLN A 694 21.66 32.22 0.29
CA GLN A 694 21.65 31.72 -1.09
C GLN A 694 21.84 30.22 -1.10
N VAL A 695 20.86 29.49 -1.65
CA VAL A 695 20.93 28.04 -1.81
C VAL A 695 21.49 27.71 -3.19
N SER A 696 22.66 27.07 -3.22
CA SER A 696 23.30 26.56 -4.43
C SER A 696 23.17 25.06 -4.51
N VAL A 697 22.79 24.53 -5.68
CA VAL A 697 22.77 23.10 -5.99
C VAL A 697 23.78 22.81 -7.09
N ASN A 698 24.65 21.84 -6.87
CA ASN A 698 25.65 21.37 -7.82
C ASN A 698 25.17 20.03 -8.40
N MET A 699 24.77 20.10 -9.67
CA MET A 699 24.22 19.00 -10.45
C MET A 699 25.35 18.29 -11.18
N ILE A 700 25.39 16.97 -11.03
CA ILE A 700 26.37 16.09 -11.68
C ILE A 700 25.63 15.06 -12.54
N THR A 701 26.09 14.85 -13.77
CA THR A 701 25.64 13.86 -14.74
C THR A 701 26.45 12.60 -14.49
N PRO A 702 25.83 11.52 -14.01
CA PRO A 702 26.59 10.33 -13.68
C PRO A 702 26.31 9.20 -14.67
N VAL A 703 27.32 8.34 -14.84
CA VAL A 703 27.20 6.98 -15.39
C VAL A 703 26.40 6.12 -14.38
N TYR A 704 25.74 5.05 -14.82
CA TYR A 704 24.91 4.09 -14.05
C TYR A 704 25.34 3.72 -12.60
N GLU A 705 26.56 4.05 -12.16
CA GLU A 705 27.14 3.76 -10.85
C GLU A 705 26.81 4.77 -9.72
N SER A 706 26.16 5.91 -9.99
CA SER A 706 25.92 6.94 -8.94
C SER A 706 24.53 6.92 -8.31
N PHE A 707 23.68 5.97 -8.67
CA PHE A 707 22.34 5.93 -8.12
C PHE A 707 22.39 5.45 -6.66
N SER A 708 21.60 6.07 -5.80
CA SER A 708 21.35 5.57 -4.44
C SER A 708 19.89 5.16 -4.29
N VAL A 709 19.63 4.14 -3.47
CA VAL A 709 18.27 3.74 -3.12
C VAL A 709 17.85 4.53 -1.88
N GLN A 710 16.82 5.36 -2.02
CA GLN A 710 16.16 6.00 -0.89
C GLN A 710 14.84 5.28 -0.61
N ASN A 711 14.71 4.74 0.60
CA ASN A 711 13.48 4.11 1.03
C ASN A 711 12.54 5.19 1.59
N THR A 712 11.45 5.47 0.89
CA THR A 712 10.38 6.31 1.41
C THR A 712 9.22 5.43 1.90
N VAL A 713 8.63 5.80 3.03
CA VAL A 713 7.38 5.16 3.49
C VAL A 713 6.30 5.56 2.50
N ASN A 714 5.73 4.57 1.81
CA ASN A 714 4.80 4.83 0.72
C ASN A 714 3.53 5.49 1.26
N ASN A 715 3.11 6.59 0.62
CA ASN A 715 1.76 7.14 0.74
C ASN A 715 1.19 7.51 -0.65
N VAL A 716 1.63 6.81 -1.72
CA VAL A 716 1.30 6.94 -3.17
C VAL A 716 2.35 7.72 -4.01
N THR A 717 2.42 7.39 -5.30
CA THR A 717 3.60 7.13 -6.17
C THR A 717 3.54 7.75 -7.58
N ALA A 718 4.72 7.92 -8.20
CA ALA A 718 5.05 7.43 -9.56
C ALA A 718 6.60 7.53 -9.81
N LEU A 719 7.05 7.34 -11.07
CA LEU A 719 8.28 6.94 -11.86
C LEU A 719 9.53 7.77 -12.29
N GLY A 720 10.70 7.10 -12.47
CA GLY A 720 11.66 7.37 -13.58
C GLY A 720 13.09 6.78 -13.42
N GLY A 721 13.66 6.12 -14.46
CA GLY A 721 14.94 5.36 -14.37
C GLY A 721 14.67 3.86 -14.19
N TYR A 722 15.43 3.08 -13.39
CA TYR A 722 14.74 1.95 -12.75
C TYR A 722 13.47 2.51 -12.12
N MET A 723 12.34 2.03 -12.59
CA MET A 723 11.10 2.80 -12.49
C MET A 723 10.25 2.24 -11.34
N VAL A 724 9.69 3.12 -10.52
CA VAL A 724 8.75 2.72 -9.45
C VAL A 724 7.32 2.88 -9.98
N ASP A 725 6.87 1.88 -10.74
CA ASP A 725 5.56 1.90 -11.39
C ASP A 725 4.44 1.36 -10.53
N THR A 726 3.25 1.96 -10.71
CA THR A 726 2.04 1.60 -9.99
C THR A 726 0.92 1.30 -10.93
N GLY A 727 0.36 0.12 -10.72
CA GLY A 727 -0.72 -0.40 -11.50
C GLY A 727 -0.76 -1.91 -11.38
N THR A 728 -1.85 -2.47 -11.86
CA THR A 728 -2.00 -3.93 -11.99
C THR A 728 -0.98 -4.50 -12.99
N SER A 729 -0.46 -3.67 -13.90
CA SER A 729 0.64 -3.99 -14.82
C SER A 729 1.94 -4.42 -14.15
N MET A 730 2.21 -4.01 -12.91
CA MET A 730 3.43 -4.39 -12.17
C MET A 730 3.19 -5.58 -11.23
N ALA A 731 1.97 -5.68 -10.68
CA ALA A 731 1.59 -6.82 -9.87
C ALA A 731 1.50 -8.12 -10.70
N THR A 732 1.01 -8.03 -11.94
CA THR A 732 0.83 -9.18 -12.85
C THR A 732 2.13 -9.96 -13.12
N PRO A 733 3.23 -9.35 -13.58
CA PRO A 733 4.51 -10.05 -13.74
C PRO A 733 5.08 -10.57 -12.42
N PHE A 734 4.82 -9.90 -11.30
CA PHE A 734 5.25 -10.39 -9.99
C PHE A 734 4.58 -11.73 -9.65
N VAL A 735 3.27 -11.84 -9.92
CA VAL A 735 2.52 -13.09 -9.77
C VAL A 735 3.01 -14.14 -10.77
N ALA A 736 3.29 -13.78 -12.02
CA ALA A 736 3.85 -14.71 -13.01
C ALA A 736 5.19 -15.32 -12.56
N GLY A 737 6.12 -14.49 -12.07
CA GLY A 737 7.38 -14.96 -11.49
C GLY A 737 7.15 -15.83 -10.25
N SER A 738 6.17 -15.51 -9.42
CA SER A 738 5.82 -16.30 -8.23
C SER A 738 5.22 -17.65 -8.60
N ILE A 739 4.43 -17.73 -9.66
CA ILE A 739 3.94 -19.01 -10.23
C ILE A 739 5.11 -19.87 -10.70
N ALA A 740 6.14 -19.27 -11.31
CA ALA A 740 7.33 -20.03 -11.70
C ALA A 740 8.04 -20.66 -10.50
N LEU A 741 8.23 -19.89 -9.41
CA LEU A 741 8.79 -20.43 -8.15
C LEU A 741 7.90 -21.54 -7.56
N LEU A 742 6.58 -21.34 -7.61
CA LEU A 742 5.62 -22.32 -7.11
C LEU A 742 5.66 -23.63 -7.92
N ILE A 743 5.73 -23.54 -9.25
CA ILE A 743 5.86 -24.70 -10.15
C ILE A 743 7.17 -25.42 -9.90
N GLU A 744 8.27 -24.70 -9.69
CA GLU A 744 9.56 -25.31 -9.36
C GLU A 744 9.51 -26.05 -8.01
N ALA A 745 8.89 -25.44 -7.00
CA ALA A 745 8.80 -25.99 -5.65
C ALA A 745 7.86 -27.21 -5.54
N ARG A 746 6.70 -27.17 -6.23
CA ARG A 746 5.66 -28.20 -6.11
C ARG A 746 5.59 -29.17 -7.29
N GLY A 747 6.27 -28.84 -8.39
CA GLY A 747 6.05 -29.48 -9.69
C GLY A 747 4.89 -28.84 -10.46
N LYS A 748 4.93 -29.00 -11.79
CA LYS A 748 3.89 -28.49 -12.70
C LYS A 748 2.56 -29.22 -12.47
N THR A 749 1.49 -28.46 -12.32
CA THR A 749 0.10 -28.94 -12.18
C THR A 749 -0.83 -28.10 -13.06
N ASP A 750 -2.11 -28.46 -13.14
CA ASP A 750 -3.10 -27.70 -13.89
C ASP A 750 -3.28 -26.26 -13.33
N PRO A 751 -3.62 -25.27 -14.19
CA PRO A 751 -3.79 -23.89 -13.76
C PRO A 751 -4.88 -23.64 -12.71
N ALA A 752 -5.94 -24.45 -12.67
CA ALA A 752 -6.99 -24.29 -11.68
C ALA A 752 -6.45 -24.61 -10.27
N THR A 753 -5.68 -25.70 -10.13
CA THR A 753 -4.98 -26.03 -8.89
C THR A 753 -4.00 -24.93 -8.48
N ILE A 754 -3.26 -24.34 -9.42
CA ILE A 754 -2.37 -23.19 -9.13
C ILE A 754 -3.18 -22.03 -8.54
N ASN A 755 -4.28 -21.63 -9.19
CA ASN A 755 -5.14 -20.55 -8.69
C ASN A 755 -5.76 -20.87 -7.33
N ASN A 756 -6.17 -22.11 -7.09
CA ASN A 756 -6.73 -22.54 -5.81
C ASN A 756 -5.69 -22.40 -4.70
N ILE A 757 -4.45 -22.86 -4.92
CA ILE A 757 -3.37 -22.75 -3.93
C ILE A 757 -3.02 -21.28 -3.67
N LEU A 758 -2.84 -20.48 -4.72
CA LEU A 758 -2.50 -19.07 -4.59
C LEU A 758 -3.59 -18.27 -3.85
N SER A 759 -4.86 -18.50 -4.18
CA SER A 759 -5.99 -17.86 -3.50
C SER A 759 -6.10 -18.33 -2.06
N ALA A 760 -5.98 -19.65 -1.82
CA ALA A 760 -6.08 -20.25 -0.50
C ALA A 760 -4.99 -19.77 0.46
N SER A 761 -3.76 -19.59 -0.01
CA SER A 761 -2.63 -19.18 0.83
C SER A 761 -2.43 -17.67 0.92
N ALA A 762 -3.21 -16.89 0.17
CA ALA A 762 -3.14 -15.43 0.20
C ALA A 762 -3.62 -14.88 1.55
N VAL A 763 -3.15 -13.67 1.87
CA VAL A 763 -3.42 -13.00 3.16
C VAL A 763 -4.37 -11.82 2.92
N PRO A 764 -5.67 -11.94 3.28
CA PRO A 764 -6.63 -10.85 3.17
C PRO A 764 -6.16 -9.61 3.93
N LYS A 765 -6.27 -8.45 3.30
CA LYS A 765 -5.89 -7.16 3.88
C LYS A 765 -7.10 -6.36 4.33
N ALA A 766 -6.87 -5.52 5.33
CA ALA A 766 -7.84 -4.56 5.80
C ALA A 766 -8.11 -3.50 4.73
N PHE A 767 -9.35 -3.01 4.65
CA PHE A 767 -9.70 -1.95 3.71
C PHE A 767 -8.97 -0.65 4.05
N ASN A 768 -8.45 0.03 3.04
CA ASN A 768 -7.81 1.33 3.16
C ASN A 768 -8.48 2.29 2.16
N ASP A 769 -8.95 3.44 2.65
CA ASP A 769 -9.65 4.46 1.84
C ASP A 769 -8.70 5.52 1.24
N GLY A 770 -7.39 5.35 1.43
CA GLY A 770 -6.35 6.29 1.05
C GLY A 770 -5.98 7.30 2.16
N GLU A 771 -6.76 7.38 3.24
CA GLU A 771 -6.45 8.20 4.41
C GLU A 771 -6.17 7.36 5.67
N SER A 772 -6.94 6.28 5.85
CA SER A 772 -6.92 5.43 7.03
C SER A 772 -7.23 3.97 6.71
N THR A 773 -6.74 3.06 7.55
CA THR A 773 -7.03 1.63 7.44
C THR A 773 -8.18 1.26 8.37
N HIS A 774 -9.21 0.63 7.84
CA HIS A 774 -10.39 0.23 8.60
C HIS A 774 -10.18 -1.09 9.34
N SER A 775 -11.06 -1.40 10.30
CA SER A 775 -10.98 -2.66 11.06
C SER A 775 -11.51 -3.87 10.30
N TYR A 776 -12.25 -3.67 9.22
CA TYR A 776 -12.79 -4.72 8.37
C TYR A 776 -11.91 -4.98 7.14
N LEU A 777 -12.03 -6.18 6.57
CA LEU A 777 -11.29 -6.59 5.38
C LEU A 777 -11.75 -5.82 4.14
N ALA A 778 -10.82 -5.55 3.22
CA ALA A 778 -11.15 -4.99 1.92
C ALA A 778 -12.11 -5.94 1.19
N PRO A 779 -13.11 -5.41 0.46
CA PRO A 779 -14.06 -6.24 -0.27
C PRO A 779 -13.36 -7.19 -1.24
N VAL A 780 -13.86 -8.42 -1.38
CA VAL A 780 -13.34 -9.41 -2.34
C VAL A 780 -13.31 -8.86 -3.77
N PRO A 781 -14.31 -8.09 -4.26
CA PRO A 781 -14.23 -7.46 -5.59
C PRO A 781 -13.02 -6.54 -5.80
N GLN A 782 -12.37 -6.06 -4.73
CA GLN A 782 -11.18 -5.21 -4.80
C GLN A 782 -9.88 -6.00 -4.72
N GLN A 783 -9.78 -6.98 -3.80
CA GLN A 783 -8.49 -7.64 -3.49
C GLN A 783 -8.43 -9.13 -3.85
N GLY A 784 -9.52 -9.73 -4.35
CA GLY A 784 -9.58 -11.16 -4.65
C GLY A 784 -9.34 -12.03 -3.40
N GLY A 785 -8.39 -12.97 -3.48
CA GLY A 785 -7.96 -13.81 -2.36
C GLY A 785 -7.11 -13.08 -1.31
N GLY A 786 -6.64 -11.86 -1.60
CA GLY A 786 -5.76 -11.08 -0.73
C GLY A 786 -4.33 -10.98 -1.25
N LEU A 787 -3.41 -10.53 -0.39
CA LEU A 787 -2.00 -10.39 -0.76
C LEU A 787 -1.36 -11.77 -0.95
N LEU A 788 -0.74 -11.98 -2.11
CA LEU A 788 0.04 -13.17 -2.42
C LEU A 788 1.02 -13.54 -1.29
N ASN A 789 1.06 -14.82 -0.92
CA ASN A 789 2.13 -15.39 -0.11
C ASN A 789 2.61 -16.71 -0.76
N VAL A 790 3.64 -16.61 -1.60
CA VAL A 790 4.15 -17.72 -2.40
C VAL A 790 4.86 -18.77 -1.54
N TYR A 791 5.47 -18.36 -0.42
CA TYR A 791 6.07 -19.30 0.53
C TYR A 791 5.02 -20.22 1.13
N ASN A 792 3.92 -19.64 1.63
CA ASN A 792 2.81 -20.41 2.15
C ASN A 792 2.18 -21.27 1.04
N ALA A 793 2.05 -20.75 -0.19
CA ALA A 793 1.55 -21.51 -1.34
C ALA A 793 2.40 -22.76 -1.63
N ALA A 794 3.72 -22.63 -1.60
CA ALA A 794 4.65 -23.71 -1.90
C ALA A 794 4.59 -24.83 -0.84
N HIS A 795 4.45 -24.45 0.44
CA HIS A 795 4.49 -25.37 1.58
C HIS A 795 3.11 -25.82 2.06
N ALA A 796 2.02 -25.29 1.48
CA ALA A 796 0.66 -25.70 1.82
C ALA A 796 0.43 -27.19 1.53
N VAL A 797 -0.11 -27.90 2.51
CA VAL A 797 -0.54 -29.30 2.38
C VAL A 797 -2.04 -29.42 2.18
N GLY A 798 -2.82 -28.43 2.65
CA GLY A 798 -4.25 -28.33 2.37
C GLY A 798 -4.48 -27.69 1.00
N VAL A 799 -5.03 -28.46 0.06
CA VAL A 799 -5.38 -27.98 -1.29
C VAL A 799 -6.89 -27.93 -1.44
N LEU A 800 -7.43 -26.73 -1.65
CA LEU A 800 -8.85 -26.53 -1.95
C LEU A 800 -9.14 -26.84 -3.43
N ASN A 801 -10.31 -27.40 -3.72
CA ASN A 801 -10.72 -27.68 -5.11
C ASN A 801 -11.33 -26.47 -5.84
N VAL A 802 -11.51 -25.35 -5.15
CA VAL A 802 -11.99 -24.07 -5.70
C VAL A 802 -11.16 -22.91 -5.17
N SER A 803 -11.10 -21.82 -5.93
CA SER A 803 -10.37 -20.59 -5.58
C SER A 803 -11.26 -19.51 -4.99
N SER A 804 -12.59 -19.62 -5.17
CA SER A 804 -13.60 -18.70 -4.60
C SER A 804 -15.01 -19.31 -4.62
N ILE A 805 -15.95 -18.68 -3.91
CA ILE A 805 -17.39 -18.99 -3.96
C ILE A 805 -18.18 -17.75 -4.41
N SER A 806 -19.02 -17.91 -5.44
CA SER A 806 -20.00 -16.90 -5.85
C SER A 806 -21.40 -17.32 -5.42
N PHE A 807 -22.06 -16.50 -4.62
CA PHE A 807 -23.47 -16.67 -4.24
C PHE A 807 -24.45 -16.02 -5.22
N ASN A 808 -23.93 -15.35 -6.24
CA ASN A 808 -24.69 -14.65 -7.28
C ASN A 808 -25.59 -13.52 -6.74
N ASP A 809 -26.50 -13.04 -7.58
CA ASP A 809 -27.49 -12.00 -7.28
C ASP A 809 -28.76 -12.58 -6.63
N THR A 810 -29.71 -11.73 -6.22
CA THR A 810 -30.91 -12.21 -5.50
C THR A 810 -31.86 -13.01 -6.38
N ALA A 811 -31.87 -12.76 -7.69
CA ALA A 811 -32.70 -13.50 -8.64
C ALA A 811 -32.15 -14.91 -8.92
N ASN A 812 -30.82 -15.07 -8.88
CA ASN A 812 -30.11 -16.33 -9.17
C ASN A 812 -29.35 -16.85 -7.95
N PHE A 813 -29.85 -16.56 -6.74
CA PHE A 813 -29.14 -16.78 -5.49
C PHE A 813 -28.79 -18.25 -5.25
N VAL A 814 -27.50 -18.54 -5.10
CA VAL A 814 -27.00 -19.86 -4.74
C VAL A 814 -26.97 -19.96 -3.21
N ARG A 815 -28.00 -20.57 -2.63
CA ARG A 815 -28.11 -20.64 -1.15
C ARG A 815 -27.04 -21.52 -0.49
N SER A 816 -26.70 -22.64 -1.13
CA SER A 816 -25.74 -23.61 -0.62
C SER A 816 -24.69 -23.92 -1.69
N ALA A 817 -23.43 -23.81 -1.32
CA ALA A 817 -22.27 -24.13 -2.13
C ALA A 817 -21.41 -25.19 -1.40
N TRP A 818 -20.56 -25.88 -2.16
CA TRP A 818 -19.68 -26.92 -1.64
C TRP A 818 -18.26 -26.72 -2.13
N PHE A 819 -17.29 -27.00 -1.27
CA PHE A 819 -15.90 -27.16 -1.65
C PHE A 819 -15.28 -28.36 -0.94
N GLU A 820 -14.17 -28.84 -1.47
CA GLU A 820 -13.39 -29.93 -0.87
C GLU A 820 -11.99 -29.43 -0.53
N ILE A 821 -11.46 -29.92 0.58
CA ILE A 821 -10.07 -29.79 0.97
C ILE A 821 -9.40 -31.16 0.91
N THR A 822 -8.25 -31.23 0.24
CA THR A 822 -7.41 -32.42 0.13
C THR A 822 -6.12 -32.20 0.91
N ASN A 823 -5.74 -33.16 1.75
CA ASN A 823 -4.47 -33.13 2.46
C ASN A 823 -3.40 -33.87 1.64
N THR A 824 -2.48 -33.13 1.02
CA THR A 824 -1.37 -33.68 0.23
C THR A 824 -0.13 -34.00 1.07
N GLY A 825 -0.18 -33.77 2.39
CA GLY A 825 0.90 -34.05 3.32
C GLY A 825 0.98 -35.52 3.72
N SER A 826 1.99 -35.84 4.54
CA SER A 826 2.24 -37.20 5.06
C SER A 826 1.55 -37.52 6.37
N GLU A 827 0.99 -36.52 7.05
CA GLU A 827 0.34 -36.64 8.36
C GLU A 827 -1.09 -36.11 8.30
N SER A 828 -1.94 -36.56 9.22
CA SER A 828 -3.31 -36.05 9.34
C SER A 828 -3.31 -34.61 9.85
N VAL A 829 -4.13 -33.75 9.23
CA VAL A 829 -4.32 -32.36 9.67
C VAL A 829 -5.76 -32.17 10.11
N THR A 830 -5.97 -31.48 11.24
CA THR A 830 -7.30 -31.05 11.67
C THR A 830 -7.46 -29.57 11.39
N TYR A 831 -8.48 -29.21 10.63
CA TYR A 831 -8.81 -27.82 10.29
C TYR A 831 -10.01 -27.34 11.10
N ALA A 832 -9.85 -26.23 11.80
CA ALA A 832 -10.96 -25.43 12.32
C ALA A 832 -11.44 -24.48 11.23
N ILE A 833 -12.73 -24.53 10.90
CA ILE A 833 -13.32 -23.80 9.77
C ILE A 833 -14.21 -22.70 10.34
N SER A 834 -13.94 -21.46 9.93
CA SER A 834 -14.70 -20.27 10.32
C SER A 834 -14.82 -19.32 9.13
N TYR A 835 -15.35 -18.13 9.34
CA TYR A 835 -15.35 -17.09 8.31
C TYR A 835 -15.21 -15.70 8.91
N SER A 836 -14.74 -14.76 8.09
CA SER A 836 -14.65 -13.34 8.39
C SER A 836 -15.26 -12.53 7.25
N SER A 837 -16.24 -11.70 7.58
CA SER A 837 -16.87 -10.82 6.60
C SER A 837 -15.97 -9.63 6.25
N SER A 838 -15.97 -9.22 4.99
CA SER A 838 -15.47 -7.91 4.55
C SER A 838 -16.58 -6.86 4.55
N GLY A 839 -16.23 -5.60 4.31
CA GLY A 839 -17.22 -4.54 4.13
C GLY A 839 -18.10 -4.79 2.89
N THR A 840 -19.40 -4.49 3.00
CA THR A 840 -20.33 -4.49 1.87
C THR A 840 -20.25 -3.17 1.13
N VAL A 841 -20.04 -3.22 -0.18
CA VAL A 841 -19.89 -2.05 -1.04
C VAL A 841 -21.23 -1.70 -1.65
N TYR A 842 -21.67 -0.44 -1.52
CA TYR A 842 -22.73 0.07 -2.37
C TYR A 842 -22.17 0.46 -3.74
N THR A 843 -22.66 -0.20 -4.79
CA THR A 843 -22.24 0.10 -6.16
C THR A 843 -22.70 1.49 -6.57
N LEU A 844 -23.93 1.90 -6.20
CA LEU A 844 -24.50 3.19 -6.58
C LEU A 844 -24.49 4.20 -5.41
N PRO A 845 -24.31 5.50 -5.70
CA PRO A 845 -24.38 6.57 -4.70
C PRO A 845 -25.77 6.68 -4.06
N SER A 846 -25.85 7.42 -2.96
CA SER A 846 -27.08 7.61 -2.18
C SER A 846 -28.02 8.69 -2.74
N ASP A 847 -27.57 9.46 -3.73
CA ASP A 847 -28.31 10.54 -4.38
C ASP A 847 -29.26 10.05 -5.50
N GLY A 848 -29.21 8.76 -5.84
CA GLY A 848 -30.03 8.15 -6.88
C GLY A 848 -29.42 8.20 -8.28
N ASN A 849 -28.18 8.66 -8.42
CA ASN A 849 -27.48 8.58 -9.70
C ASN A 849 -27.21 7.09 -10.07
N PRO A 850 -27.55 6.64 -11.30
CA PRO A 850 -27.35 5.26 -11.73
C PRO A 850 -25.89 4.92 -12.05
N VAL A 851 -24.98 5.91 -12.07
CA VAL A 851 -23.56 5.72 -12.34
C VAL A 851 -22.84 5.15 -11.10
N PRO A 852 -22.09 4.05 -11.24
CA PRO A 852 -21.37 3.45 -10.11
C PRO A 852 -20.36 4.37 -9.41
N SER A 853 -20.28 4.26 -8.09
CA SER A 853 -19.34 4.98 -7.23
C SER A 853 -17.90 4.50 -7.45
N THR A 854 -16.95 5.43 -7.39
CA THR A 854 -15.56 5.22 -7.77
C THR A 854 -14.73 4.67 -6.60
N PHE A 855 -13.74 3.80 -6.87
CA PHE A 855 -12.71 3.42 -5.89
C PHE A 855 -11.52 4.40 -5.91
N SER A 856 -11.79 5.70 -5.85
CA SER A 856 -10.76 6.74 -5.88
C SER A 856 -10.33 7.16 -4.48
N VAL A 857 -9.03 7.44 -4.31
CA VAL A 857 -8.46 7.96 -3.05
C VAL A 857 -9.18 9.26 -2.65
N GLY A 858 -9.70 9.31 -1.43
CA GLY A 858 -10.45 10.46 -0.90
C GLY A 858 -11.94 10.53 -1.30
N SER A 859 -12.42 9.61 -2.14
CA SER A 859 -13.84 9.45 -2.45
C SER A 859 -14.19 7.98 -2.78
N PRO A 860 -13.90 7.03 -1.88
CA PRO A 860 -14.25 5.62 -2.09
C PRO A 860 -15.78 5.41 -2.11
N PRO A 861 -16.28 4.28 -2.64
CA PRO A 861 -17.70 3.97 -2.54
C PRO A 861 -18.09 3.82 -1.06
N GLU A 862 -19.37 4.03 -0.75
CA GLU A 862 -19.86 3.81 0.60
C GLU A 862 -19.74 2.32 0.97
N ILE A 863 -19.00 2.02 2.03
CA ILE A 863 -18.83 0.67 2.57
C ILE A 863 -19.46 0.59 3.95
N VAL A 864 -20.32 -0.41 4.14
CA VAL A 864 -21.02 -0.67 5.40
C VAL A 864 -20.62 -2.02 5.99
N ALA A 865 -20.72 -2.16 7.30
CA ALA A 865 -20.34 -3.38 8.03
C ALA A 865 -21.36 -4.53 7.93
N SER A 866 -22.52 -4.31 7.28
CA SER A 866 -23.49 -5.38 7.03
C SER A 866 -22.90 -6.43 6.09
N SER A 867 -23.22 -7.71 6.29
CA SER A 867 -22.68 -8.83 5.49
C SER A 867 -23.61 -10.05 5.55
N ALA A 868 -23.39 -11.02 4.66
CA ALA A 868 -24.07 -12.31 4.73
C ALA A 868 -23.63 -13.11 5.95
N GLN A 869 -24.56 -13.87 6.54
CA GLN A 869 -24.21 -14.89 7.54
C GLN A 869 -23.96 -16.22 6.84
N LEU A 870 -22.90 -16.91 7.23
CA LEU A 870 -22.55 -18.22 6.70
C LEU A 870 -22.72 -19.31 7.76
N PHE A 871 -23.27 -20.44 7.34
CA PHE A 871 -23.32 -21.67 8.11
C PHE A 871 -22.42 -22.70 7.43
N LEU A 872 -21.43 -23.20 8.18
CA LEU A 872 -20.39 -24.10 7.71
C LEU A 872 -20.65 -25.50 8.27
N SER A 873 -20.61 -26.53 7.41
CA SER A 873 -20.80 -27.91 7.85
C SER A 873 -19.81 -28.87 7.18
N PRO A 874 -18.92 -29.51 7.94
CA PRO A 874 -18.64 -29.29 9.37
C PRO A 874 -17.87 -27.97 9.63
N ASP A 875 -17.81 -27.54 10.89
CA ASP A 875 -17.00 -26.41 11.37
C ASP A 875 -15.61 -26.83 11.91
N THR A 876 -15.37 -28.14 12.00
CA THR A 876 -14.05 -28.73 12.26
C THR A 876 -13.95 -30.07 11.55
N ILE A 877 -12.81 -30.35 10.91
CA ILE A 877 -12.61 -31.59 10.17
C ILE A 877 -11.17 -32.11 10.27
N THR A 878 -11.00 -33.41 10.47
CA THR A 878 -9.70 -34.09 10.41
C THR A 878 -9.58 -34.85 9.10
N ILE A 879 -8.49 -34.62 8.38
CA ILE A 879 -8.26 -35.17 7.04
C ILE A 879 -6.97 -35.99 7.08
N GLY A 880 -7.07 -37.29 6.82
CA GLY A 880 -5.91 -38.17 6.74
C GLY A 880 -4.98 -37.80 5.57
N ALA A 881 -3.74 -38.29 5.63
CA ALA A 881 -2.77 -38.09 4.55
C ALA A 881 -3.31 -38.67 3.22
N GLY A 882 -3.38 -37.84 2.18
CA GLY A 882 -3.92 -38.19 0.87
C GLY A 882 -5.44 -38.27 0.80
N GLU A 883 -6.17 -37.95 1.87
CA GLU A 883 -7.63 -37.94 1.89
C GLU A 883 -8.19 -36.55 1.52
N SER A 884 -9.45 -36.54 1.08
CA SER A 884 -10.21 -35.33 0.76
C SER A 884 -11.51 -35.34 1.55
N ALA A 885 -12.02 -34.16 1.89
CA ALA A 885 -13.28 -34.05 2.58
C ALA A 885 -14.11 -32.82 2.13
N PRO A 886 -15.44 -32.98 1.95
CA PRO A 886 -16.32 -31.90 1.53
C PRO A 886 -16.78 -31.02 2.71
N ILE A 887 -16.99 -29.74 2.42
CA ILE A 887 -17.52 -28.73 3.32
C ILE A 887 -18.68 -28.02 2.63
N GLU A 888 -19.84 -28.01 3.28
CA GLU A 888 -21.01 -27.24 2.86
C GLU A 888 -20.95 -25.82 3.41
N VAL A 889 -21.27 -24.84 2.56
CA VAL A 889 -21.39 -23.43 2.91
C VAL A 889 -22.79 -22.96 2.56
N THR A 890 -23.60 -22.68 3.57
CA THR A 890 -24.95 -22.11 3.38
C THR A 890 -24.94 -20.62 3.73
N ALA A 891 -25.40 -19.76 2.81
CA ALA A 891 -25.47 -18.32 3.03
C ALA A 891 -26.91 -17.85 3.32
N SER A 892 -27.03 -16.82 4.17
CA SER A 892 -28.23 -16.00 4.28
C SER A 892 -27.93 -14.55 3.93
N LEU A 893 -28.76 -13.97 3.07
CA LEU A 893 -28.61 -12.60 2.59
C LEU A 893 -28.70 -11.56 3.74
N PRO A 894 -27.91 -10.47 3.68
CA PRO A 894 -28.06 -9.33 4.58
C PRO A 894 -29.43 -8.64 4.39
N THR A 895 -30.07 -8.20 5.48
CA THR A 895 -31.46 -7.70 5.47
C THR A 895 -31.62 -6.19 5.64
N ASP A 896 -30.56 -5.48 5.98
CA ASP A 896 -30.53 -4.05 6.33
C ASP A 896 -29.92 -3.16 5.23
N LEU A 897 -29.93 -3.63 3.99
CA LEU A 897 -29.32 -2.95 2.84
C LEU A 897 -30.35 -2.35 1.88
N THR A 898 -29.98 -1.23 1.25
CA THR A 898 -30.75 -0.60 0.19
C THR A 898 -30.49 -1.29 -1.14
N THR A 899 -31.35 -2.22 -1.54
CA THR A 899 -31.15 -3.07 -2.74
C THR A 899 -31.07 -2.27 -4.04
N SER A 900 -31.76 -1.13 -4.15
CA SER A 900 -31.70 -0.25 -5.32
C SER A 900 -30.32 0.35 -5.56
N ARG A 901 -29.40 0.28 -4.58
CA ARG A 901 -28.01 0.73 -4.70
C ARG A 901 -27.03 -0.39 -5.07
N ILE A 902 -27.55 -1.57 -5.41
CA ILE A 902 -26.81 -2.77 -5.84
C ILE A 902 -25.65 -3.09 -4.87
N PRO A 903 -25.96 -3.45 -3.60
CA PRO A 903 -24.94 -3.77 -2.61
C PRO A 903 -24.23 -5.10 -2.91
N VAL A 904 -22.90 -5.10 -2.87
CA VAL A 904 -22.04 -6.27 -3.05
C VAL A 904 -21.44 -6.68 -1.70
N TYR A 905 -21.88 -7.82 -1.16
CA TYR A 905 -21.37 -8.38 0.09
C TYR A 905 -20.28 -9.40 -0.19
N SER A 906 -19.32 -9.52 0.73
CA SER A 906 -18.19 -10.45 0.57
C SER A 906 -17.53 -10.84 1.90
N GLY A 907 -16.58 -11.76 1.84
CA GLY A 907 -15.73 -12.16 2.97
C GLY A 907 -14.84 -13.34 2.63
N TYR A 908 -14.30 -14.00 3.65
CA TYR A 908 -13.38 -15.12 3.53
C TYR A 908 -13.77 -16.23 4.50
N ILE A 909 -13.83 -17.47 4.01
CA ILE A 909 -13.91 -18.67 4.85
C ILE A 909 -12.48 -19.05 5.22
N THR A 910 -12.19 -19.16 6.51
CA THR A 910 -10.84 -19.43 7.04
C THR A 910 -10.73 -20.87 7.49
N LEU A 911 -9.64 -21.56 7.13
CA LEU A 911 -9.31 -22.90 7.59
C LEU A 911 -7.96 -22.85 8.31
N ASN A 912 -7.98 -23.07 9.63
CA ASN A 912 -6.76 -23.08 10.46
C ASN A 912 -6.41 -24.51 10.86
N GLY A 913 -5.29 -25.01 10.36
CA GLY A 913 -4.80 -26.37 10.56
C GLY A 913 -3.98 -26.52 11.86
N THR A 914 -3.97 -27.72 12.42
CA THR A 914 -3.12 -28.10 13.57
C THR A 914 -1.62 -28.10 13.27
N ASN A 915 -1.24 -27.90 12.02
CA ASN A 915 0.13 -27.81 11.49
C ASN A 915 0.56 -26.34 11.24
N ASP A 916 -0.10 -25.38 11.89
CA ASP A 916 0.09 -23.93 11.71
C ASP A 916 -0.26 -23.39 10.31
N GLU A 917 -0.87 -24.21 9.46
CA GLU A 917 -1.40 -23.77 8.16
C GLU A 917 -2.63 -22.88 8.36
N SER A 918 -2.69 -21.77 7.63
CA SER A 918 -3.85 -20.89 7.60
C SER A 918 -4.23 -20.63 6.14
N LEU A 919 -5.40 -21.11 5.76
CA LEU A 919 -5.97 -20.96 4.42
C LEU A 919 -7.20 -20.06 4.45
N SER A 920 -7.47 -19.38 3.35
CA SER A 920 -8.64 -18.53 3.19
C SER A 920 -9.31 -18.71 1.83
N LEU A 921 -10.63 -18.87 1.81
CA LEU A 921 -11.43 -19.02 0.59
C LEU A 921 -12.35 -17.80 0.44
N PRO A 922 -12.11 -16.89 -0.53
CA PRO A 922 -12.95 -15.73 -0.74
C PRO A 922 -14.37 -16.10 -1.18
N TYR A 923 -15.37 -15.36 -0.70
CA TYR A 923 -16.75 -15.45 -1.17
C TYR A 923 -17.35 -14.07 -1.44
N MET A 924 -18.32 -14.02 -2.37
CA MET A 924 -19.09 -12.80 -2.64
C MET A 924 -20.49 -13.07 -3.17
N GLY A 925 -21.37 -12.07 -3.11
CA GLY A 925 -22.68 -12.05 -3.76
C GLY A 925 -23.26 -10.64 -3.84
N VAL A 926 -24.37 -10.50 -4.56
CA VAL A 926 -25.05 -9.21 -4.77
C VAL A 926 -26.41 -9.26 -4.09
N ALA A 927 -26.64 -8.37 -3.13
CA ALA A 927 -27.93 -8.26 -2.42
C ALA A 927 -28.93 -7.38 -3.20
N SER A 928 -28.98 -7.57 -4.53
CA SER A 928 -29.97 -7.02 -5.45
C SER A 928 -30.13 -7.96 -6.65
N SER A 929 -31.16 -7.76 -7.45
CA SER A 929 -31.35 -8.45 -8.73
C SER A 929 -30.65 -7.63 -9.81
N LEU A 930 -29.63 -8.21 -10.45
CA LEU A 930 -28.87 -7.53 -11.50
C LEU A 930 -29.70 -7.35 -12.77
N LYS A 931 -30.76 -8.15 -12.96
CA LYS A 931 -31.73 -7.95 -14.05
C LYS A 931 -32.43 -6.59 -13.95
N ASP A 932 -32.58 -6.05 -12.73
CA ASP A 932 -33.22 -4.76 -12.48
C ASP A 932 -32.24 -3.57 -12.52
N ALA A 933 -30.96 -3.80 -12.82
CA ALA A 933 -29.98 -2.73 -12.97
C ALA A 933 -30.36 -1.80 -14.13
N VAL A 934 -30.22 -0.50 -13.92
CA VAL A 934 -30.41 0.54 -14.94
C VAL A 934 -29.17 0.53 -15.84
N ILE A 935 -29.37 0.40 -17.15
CA ILE A 935 -28.27 0.35 -18.12
C ILE A 935 -28.02 1.74 -18.69
N PHE A 936 -29.05 2.41 -19.22
CA PHE A 936 -28.90 3.74 -19.77
C PHE A 936 -29.01 4.78 -18.65
N ASP A 937 -28.12 5.77 -18.62
CA ASP A 937 -28.25 6.87 -17.69
C ASP A 937 -29.49 7.73 -18.02
N SER A 938 -30.56 7.38 -17.31
CA SER A 938 -31.89 7.98 -17.43
C SER A 938 -32.06 9.23 -16.57
N VAL A 939 -31.13 9.52 -15.64
CA VAL A 939 -31.22 10.68 -14.76
C VAL A 939 -30.72 11.92 -15.49
N ASP A 940 -29.55 11.81 -16.13
CA ASP A 940 -28.93 12.94 -16.83
C ASP A 940 -29.28 12.96 -18.34
N GLY A 941 -30.00 11.95 -18.83
CA GLY A 941 -30.45 11.86 -20.22
C GLY A 941 -29.29 11.70 -21.19
N MET A 942 -28.28 10.92 -20.81
CA MET A 942 -27.00 10.81 -21.52
C MET A 942 -27.02 9.83 -22.69
N THR A 943 -28.18 9.24 -22.99
CA THR A 943 -28.44 8.47 -24.22
C THR A 943 -29.28 9.32 -25.18
N TYR A 944 -28.65 9.86 -26.22
CA TYR A 944 -29.28 10.82 -27.13
C TYR A 944 -28.68 10.80 -28.54
N LEU A 945 -29.27 11.58 -29.45
CA LEU A 945 -28.75 11.80 -30.79
C LEU A 945 -28.07 13.17 -30.89
N SER A 946 -26.81 13.17 -31.30
CA SER A 946 -25.98 14.36 -31.52
C SER A 946 -25.67 14.57 -33.01
N ARG A 947 -24.83 15.55 -33.30
CA ARG A 947 -24.35 15.87 -34.65
C ARG A 947 -22.84 16.15 -34.64
N TYR A 948 -22.15 15.82 -35.74
CA TYR A 948 -20.70 15.88 -35.84
C TYR A 948 -20.12 17.29 -35.65
N LEU A 949 -20.67 18.30 -36.31
CA LEU A 949 -20.12 19.66 -36.27
C LEU A 949 -20.36 20.40 -34.94
N ASN A 950 -21.22 19.85 -34.07
CA ASN A 950 -21.46 20.38 -32.73
C ASN A 950 -22.00 19.25 -31.85
N VAL A 951 -21.13 18.73 -30.99
CA VAL A 951 -21.37 17.59 -30.10
C VAL A 951 -22.28 17.99 -28.95
N SER A 952 -23.56 18.18 -29.26
CA SER A 952 -24.66 18.42 -28.32
C SER A 952 -25.93 17.72 -28.81
N ALA A 953 -26.89 17.50 -27.91
CA ALA A 953 -28.17 16.89 -28.29
C ALA A 953 -28.91 17.75 -29.33
N ILE A 954 -29.41 17.12 -30.39
CA ILE A 954 -30.12 17.83 -31.46
C ILE A 954 -31.59 18.11 -31.06
N PRO A 955 -32.23 19.16 -31.61
CA PRO A 955 -33.66 19.37 -31.45
C PRO A 955 -34.49 18.35 -32.25
N ASP A 956 -35.73 18.12 -31.81
CA ASP A 956 -36.68 17.28 -32.55
C ASP A 956 -36.99 17.85 -33.94
N GLY A 957 -37.01 16.97 -34.95
CA GLY A 957 -37.20 17.30 -36.35
C GLY A 957 -35.97 17.87 -37.07
N PHE A 958 -34.77 17.78 -36.48
CA PHE A 958 -33.54 18.21 -37.14
C PHE A 958 -33.32 17.44 -38.46
N ALA A 959 -32.88 18.13 -39.51
CA ALA A 959 -32.70 17.55 -40.84
C ALA A 959 -31.22 17.37 -41.17
N PHE A 960 -30.82 16.14 -41.43
CA PHE A 960 -29.48 15.79 -41.92
C PHE A 960 -29.48 15.63 -43.43
N THR A 961 -28.48 16.23 -44.08
CA THR A 961 -28.17 15.97 -45.48
C THR A 961 -26.84 15.22 -45.52
N LEU A 962 -26.91 13.91 -45.73
CA LEU A 962 -25.75 13.03 -45.75
C LEU A 962 -24.99 13.10 -47.07
N PRO A 963 -23.69 12.78 -47.08
CA PRO A 963 -22.90 12.68 -48.30
C PRO A 963 -23.46 11.60 -49.25
N PRO A 964 -23.18 11.67 -50.56
CA PRO A 964 -23.47 10.57 -51.48
C PRO A 964 -22.94 9.23 -50.94
N GLN A 965 -23.67 8.14 -51.19
CA GLN A 965 -23.36 6.80 -50.62
C GLN A 965 -21.96 6.26 -50.96
N ASN A 966 -21.33 6.78 -52.02
CA ASN A 966 -19.99 6.38 -52.49
C ASN A 966 -18.90 7.37 -52.09
N SER A 967 -19.16 8.28 -51.14
CA SER A 967 -18.18 9.28 -50.73
C SER A 967 -16.98 8.70 -49.99
N THR A 968 -15.80 9.29 -50.20
CA THR A 968 -14.59 8.99 -49.43
C THR A 968 -14.71 9.49 -47.99
N ASP A 969 -13.86 9.02 -47.07
CA ASP A 969 -13.92 9.47 -45.68
C ASP A 969 -13.64 10.99 -45.54
N GLU A 970 -12.70 11.53 -46.32
CA GLU A 970 -12.44 12.98 -46.41
C GLU A 970 -13.66 13.78 -46.91
N GLU A 971 -14.43 13.23 -47.86
CA GLU A 971 -15.66 13.87 -48.33
C GLU A 971 -16.77 13.83 -47.28
N LYS A 972 -16.83 12.74 -46.49
CA LYS A 972 -17.83 12.59 -45.41
C LYS A 972 -17.64 13.62 -44.30
N GLU A 973 -16.40 13.96 -43.95
CA GLU A 973 -16.08 14.95 -42.91
C GLU A 973 -16.57 16.38 -43.21
N GLN A 974 -16.94 16.67 -44.47
CA GLN A 974 -17.48 17.97 -44.87
C GLN A 974 -18.97 18.13 -44.56
N TYR A 975 -19.65 17.05 -44.19
CA TYR A 975 -21.08 17.04 -43.91
C TYR A 975 -21.34 17.00 -42.41
N ASP A 976 -22.51 17.50 -42.02
CA ASP A 976 -23.03 17.25 -40.68
C ASP A 976 -23.87 15.97 -40.70
N PHE A 977 -23.58 15.05 -39.80
CA PHE A 977 -24.21 13.73 -39.76
C PHE A 977 -24.62 13.34 -38.35
N PRO A 978 -25.61 12.43 -38.20
CA PRO A 978 -26.07 12.00 -36.89
C PRO A 978 -24.99 11.21 -36.15
N VAL A 979 -24.86 11.48 -34.86
CA VAL A 979 -23.94 10.79 -33.95
C VAL A 979 -24.74 10.27 -32.77
N PRO A 980 -25.12 8.99 -32.73
CA PRO A 980 -25.72 8.37 -31.55
C PRO A 980 -24.68 8.38 -30.42
N VAL A 981 -25.09 8.81 -29.23
CA VAL A 981 -24.25 8.91 -28.04
C VAL A 981 -24.97 8.21 -26.88
N SER A 982 -24.24 7.45 -26.07
CA SER A 982 -24.75 6.90 -24.82
C SER A 982 -23.69 6.91 -23.73
N LEU A 983 -24.15 7.11 -22.49
CA LEU A 983 -23.42 6.74 -21.28
C LEU A 983 -24.17 5.59 -20.61
N ASP A 984 -23.54 4.42 -20.64
CA ASP A 984 -24.10 3.20 -20.07
C ASP A 984 -23.59 3.03 -18.63
N SER A 985 -24.50 3.05 -17.67
CA SER A 985 -24.26 2.88 -16.23
C SER A 985 -23.86 1.44 -15.86
N PHE A 986 -24.31 0.48 -16.66
CA PHE A 986 -23.99 -0.95 -16.52
C PHE A 986 -23.69 -1.56 -17.89
N GLY A 987 -22.87 -2.61 -17.93
CA GLY A 987 -22.58 -3.33 -19.17
C GLY A 987 -23.80 -4.12 -19.66
N THR A 988 -23.86 -4.36 -20.97
CA THR A 988 -24.90 -5.18 -21.59
C THR A 988 -24.29 -6.18 -22.57
N ARG A 989 -24.83 -7.40 -22.56
CA ARG A 989 -24.37 -8.44 -23.49
C ARG A 989 -24.83 -8.20 -24.93
N VAL A 990 -25.94 -7.49 -25.13
CA VAL A 990 -26.45 -7.13 -26.46
C VAL A 990 -26.97 -5.70 -26.43
N LEU A 991 -26.33 -4.84 -27.20
CA LEU A 991 -26.74 -3.47 -27.44
C LEU A 991 -27.23 -3.34 -28.88
N ARG A 992 -28.38 -2.70 -29.08
CA ARG A 992 -28.95 -2.42 -30.40
C ARG A 992 -29.20 -0.93 -30.56
N VAL A 993 -28.92 -0.43 -31.76
CA VAL A 993 -29.39 0.89 -32.20
C VAL A 993 -30.12 0.69 -33.52
N ASP A 994 -31.45 0.72 -33.44
CA ASP A 994 -32.32 0.42 -34.56
C ASP A 994 -32.92 1.71 -35.16
N LEU A 995 -32.93 1.80 -36.49
CA LEU A 995 -33.57 2.90 -37.21
C LEU A 995 -35.06 2.60 -37.38
N VAL A 996 -35.91 3.49 -36.88
CA VAL A 996 -37.37 3.29 -36.88
C VAL A 996 -38.07 4.44 -37.61
N PRO A 997 -39.02 4.18 -38.52
CA PRO A 997 -39.79 5.25 -39.16
C PRO A 997 -40.57 6.07 -38.13
N ALA A 998 -40.52 7.41 -38.25
CA ALA A 998 -41.22 8.30 -37.33
C ALA A 998 -42.75 8.27 -37.50
N GLN A 999 -43.23 7.80 -38.65
CA GLN A 999 -44.66 7.70 -38.98
C GLN A 999 -45.06 6.24 -39.25
N SER A 1000 -46.21 5.83 -38.69
CA SER A 1000 -46.76 4.47 -38.80
C SER A 1000 -47.25 4.08 -40.20
N ASN A 1001 -47.41 5.03 -41.13
CA ASN A 1001 -47.79 4.79 -42.54
C ASN A 1001 -46.61 5.02 -43.52
N SER A 1002 -45.37 4.85 -43.06
CA SER A 1002 -44.18 4.98 -43.91
C SER A 1002 -44.21 3.99 -45.09
N THR A 1003 -43.68 4.40 -46.24
CA THR A 1003 -43.53 3.54 -47.44
C THR A 1003 -42.21 2.78 -47.46
N VAL A 1004 -41.38 2.96 -46.43
CA VAL A 1004 -40.10 2.28 -46.25
C VAL A 1004 -40.32 0.83 -45.84
N ASN A 1005 -39.59 -0.10 -46.45
CA ASN A 1005 -39.62 -1.51 -46.06
C ASN A 1005 -39.08 -1.66 -44.64
N THR A 1006 -39.83 -2.35 -43.78
CA THR A 1006 -39.44 -2.66 -42.41
C THR A 1006 -39.49 -4.17 -42.15
N THR A 1007 -38.78 -4.58 -41.11
CA THR A 1007 -38.81 -5.93 -40.54
C THR A 1007 -39.20 -5.85 -39.07
N GLN A 1008 -39.98 -6.81 -38.59
CA GLN A 1008 -40.36 -6.86 -37.19
C GLN A 1008 -39.21 -7.41 -36.34
N VAL A 1009 -38.71 -6.61 -35.40
CA VAL A 1009 -37.65 -7.00 -34.46
C VAL A 1009 -38.06 -6.65 -33.04
N LEU A 1010 -38.21 -7.66 -32.19
CA LEU A 1010 -38.69 -7.53 -30.81
C LEU A 1010 -39.97 -6.68 -30.71
N GLY A 1011 -40.93 -6.97 -31.60
CA GLY A 1011 -42.23 -6.30 -31.64
C GLY A 1011 -42.26 -4.89 -32.26
N VAL A 1012 -41.14 -4.38 -32.79
CA VAL A 1012 -41.06 -3.06 -33.44
C VAL A 1012 -40.75 -3.21 -34.94
N ASP A 1013 -41.45 -2.47 -35.79
CA ASP A 1013 -41.16 -2.38 -37.22
C ASP A 1013 -39.93 -1.48 -37.46
N VAL A 1014 -38.78 -2.11 -37.66
CA VAL A 1014 -37.49 -1.40 -37.85
C VAL A 1014 -37.08 -1.43 -39.32
N VAL A 1015 -36.44 -0.37 -39.81
CA VAL A 1015 -35.82 -0.37 -41.14
C VAL A 1015 -34.59 -1.30 -41.15
N GLY A 1016 -33.84 -1.27 -40.05
CA GLY A 1016 -32.65 -2.08 -39.81
C GLY A 1016 -31.86 -1.50 -38.64
N SER A 1017 -30.92 -2.27 -38.11
CA SER A 1017 -29.92 -1.73 -37.17
C SER A 1017 -28.91 -0.89 -37.94
N ILE A 1018 -28.39 0.17 -37.31
CA ILE A 1018 -27.28 0.92 -37.91
C ILE A 1018 -26.01 0.06 -37.93
N VAL A 1019 -25.06 0.39 -38.80
CA VAL A 1019 -23.78 -0.33 -38.92
C VAL A 1019 -23.11 -0.51 -37.53
N ASN A 1020 -22.45 -1.66 -37.33
CA ASN A 1020 -21.87 -2.13 -36.06
C ASN A 1020 -22.86 -2.59 -34.98
N PHE A 1021 -24.18 -2.57 -35.24
CA PHE A 1021 -25.20 -3.10 -34.31
C PHE A 1021 -26.02 -4.26 -34.92
N PRO A 1022 -26.49 -5.23 -34.12
CA PRO A 1022 -26.28 -5.40 -32.67
C PRO A 1022 -24.81 -5.57 -32.29
N ALA A 1023 -24.38 -4.85 -31.26
CA ALA A 1023 -23.06 -4.96 -30.67
C ALA A 1023 -23.16 -5.90 -29.46
N HIS A 1024 -22.16 -6.76 -29.28
CA HIS A 1024 -22.15 -7.78 -28.23
C HIS A 1024 -21.11 -7.47 -27.16
N GLU A 1025 -21.32 -7.99 -25.94
CA GLU A 1025 -20.41 -7.86 -24.78
C GLU A 1025 -19.95 -6.41 -24.52
N GLN A 1026 -20.89 -5.47 -24.61
CA GLN A 1026 -20.60 -4.06 -24.38
C GLN A 1026 -20.34 -3.81 -22.89
N GLY A 1027 -19.15 -3.29 -22.61
CA GLY A 1027 -18.82 -2.77 -21.29
C GLY A 1027 -19.64 -1.53 -20.95
N ARG A 1028 -19.59 -1.11 -19.69
CA ARG A 1028 -20.17 0.18 -19.28
C ARG A 1028 -19.29 1.35 -19.76
N GLY A 1029 -19.85 2.56 -19.75
CA GLY A 1029 -19.12 3.79 -20.05
C GLY A 1029 -19.73 4.56 -21.22
N SER A 1030 -19.01 5.59 -21.67
CA SER A 1030 -19.47 6.45 -22.76
C SER A 1030 -19.01 5.91 -24.11
N TRP A 1031 -19.90 5.94 -25.09
CA TRP A 1031 -19.59 5.60 -26.47
C TRP A 1031 -20.39 6.47 -27.44
N HIS A 1032 -19.87 6.59 -28.66
CA HIS A 1032 -20.53 7.27 -29.76
C HIS A 1032 -20.18 6.61 -31.10
N VAL A 1033 -21.04 6.79 -32.11
CA VAL A 1033 -20.82 6.23 -33.45
C VAL A 1033 -21.00 7.29 -34.52
N PHE A 1034 -20.04 7.43 -35.43
CA PHE A 1034 -20.21 8.28 -36.61
C PHE A 1034 -21.02 7.52 -37.66
N TRP A 1035 -22.28 7.93 -37.85
CA TRP A 1035 -23.24 7.19 -38.68
C TRP A 1035 -23.63 7.94 -39.95
N TYR A 1036 -23.23 7.39 -41.10
CA TYR A 1036 -23.47 7.96 -42.44
C TYR A 1036 -24.67 7.33 -43.16
N GLY A 1037 -25.65 6.83 -42.40
CA GLY A 1037 -26.86 6.21 -42.96
C GLY A 1037 -26.73 4.73 -43.32
N GLN A 1038 -25.55 4.10 -43.14
CA GLN A 1038 -25.36 2.68 -43.44
C GLN A 1038 -26.01 1.79 -42.38
N LEU A 1039 -26.69 0.73 -42.81
CA LEU A 1039 -27.32 -0.30 -41.99
C LEU A 1039 -26.40 -1.53 -41.85
N SER A 1040 -26.67 -2.37 -40.86
CA SER A 1040 -25.84 -3.54 -40.55
C SER A 1040 -25.82 -4.63 -41.64
N ASP A 1041 -26.80 -4.64 -42.53
CA ASP A 1041 -26.83 -5.52 -43.72
C ASP A 1041 -26.00 -4.96 -44.90
N GLY A 1042 -25.33 -3.82 -44.72
CA GLY A 1042 -24.53 -3.14 -45.73
C GLY A 1042 -25.33 -2.20 -46.65
N THR A 1043 -26.65 -2.14 -46.53
CA THR A 1043 -27.48 -1.18 -47.27
C THR A 1043 -27.48 0.22 -46.63
N PHE A 1044 -28.08 1.20 -47.28
CA PHE A 1044 -28.24 2.56 -46.74
C PHE A 1044 -29.71 2.86 -46.43
N ALA A 1045 -29.93 3.56 -45.32
CA ALA A 1045 -31.24 4.07 -44.92
C ALA A 1045 -31.83 4.92 -46.06
N PRO A 1046 -33.10 4.70 -46.46
CA PRO A 1046 -33.72 5.53 -47.48
C PRO A 1046 -33.99 6.95 -46.94
N PRO A 1047 -34.11 7.97 -47.80
CA PRO A 1047 -34.56 9.29 -47.36
C PRO A 1047 -35.92 9.22 -46.65
N GLY A 1048 -36.08 9.91 -45.53
CA GLY A 1048 -37.31 9.86 -44.74
C GLY A 1048 -37.17 10.45 -43.34
N ASP A 1049 -38.25 10.34 -42.56
CA ASP A 1049 -38.30 10.77 -41.16
C ASP A 1049 -38.16 9.55 -40.24
N TYR A 1050 -37.22 9.62 -39.30
CA TYR A 1050 -36.84 8.51 -38.44
C TYR A 1050 -36.62 8.94 -36.99
N TYR A 1051 -36.51 7.96 -36.11
CA TYR A 1051 -35.83 8.09 -34.82
C TYR A 1051 -34.94 6.85 -34.61
N LEU A 1052 -33.97 6.96 -33.71
CA LEU A 1052 -33.18 5.82 -33.26
C LEU A 1052 -33.77 5.24 -31.98
N LEU A 1053 -33.88 3.92 -31.94
CA LEU A 1053 -34.28 3.15 -30.78
C LEU A 1053 -33.05 2.41 -30.24
N PHE A 1054 -32.55 2.89 -29.10
CA PHE A 1054 -31.49 2.24 -28.33
C PHE A 1054 -32.12 1.14 -27.49
N ARG A 1055 -31.60 -0.08 -27.54
CA ARG A 1055 -32.05 -1.20 -26.73
C ARG A 1055 -30.87 -1.95 -26.14
N ALA A 1056 -30.81 -2.06 -24.82
CA ALA A 1056 -29.80 -2.83 -24.12
C ALA A 1056 -30.43 -4.02 -23.41
N LEU A 1057 -29.90 -5.22 -23.63
CA LEU A 1057 -30.36 -6.42 -22.96
C LEU A 1057 -29.99 -6.36 -21.47
N ARG A 1058 -30.97 -6.59 -20.61
CA ARG A 1058 -30.77 -6.67 -19.15
C ARG A 1058 -29.87 -7.84 -18.79
N ILE A 1059 -29.13 -7.74 -17.69
CA ILE A 1059 -28.30 -8.84 -17.18
C ILE A 1059 -29.20 -10.05 -16.91
N PHE A 1060 -28.79 -11.24 -17.36
CA PHE A 1060 -29.60 -12.48 -17.38
C PHE A 1060 -30.88 -12.41 -18.22
N GLY A 1061 -31.03 -11.40 -19.09
CA GLY A 1061 -32.16 -11.28 -20.01
C GLY A 1061 -32.09 -12.27 -21.17
N ASP A 1062 -33.27 -12.65 -21.66
CA ASP A 1062 -33.46 -13.42 -22.88
C ASP A 1062 -33.44 -12.49 -24.11
N GLU A 1063 -32.53 -12.75 -25.05
CA GLU A 1063 -32.36 -11.95 -26.27
C GLU A 1063 -33.60 -11.88 -27.15
N ASP A 1064 -34.44 -12.92 -27.11
CA ASP A 1064 -35.65 -13.02 -27.93
C ASP A 1064 -36.86 -12.34 -27.29
N SER A 1065 -36.74 -11.87 -26.04
CA SER A 1065 -37.82 -11.25 -25.27
C SER A 1065 -37.70 -9.74 -25.27
N ALA A 1066 -38.67 -9.04 -25.86
CA ALA A 1066 -38.71 -7.57 -25.84
C ALA A 1066 -38.79 -6.98 -24.43
N ASP A 1067 -39.39 -7.70 -23.48
CA ASP A 1067 -39.54 -7.26 -22.08
C ASP A 1067 -38.21 -7.28 -21.30
N ASP A 1068 -37.21 -7.99 -21.81
CA ASP A 1068 -35.89 -8.10 -21.20
C ASP A 1068 -34.89 -7.03 -21.71
N TYR A 1069 -35.35 -6.08 -22.53
CA TYR A 1069 -34.56 -4.93 -22.97
C TYR A 1069 -34.95 -3.65 -22.24
N GLU A 1070 -33.94 -2.89 -21.82
CA GLU A 1070 -34.10 -1.47 -21.55
C GLU A 1070 -34.08 -0.69 -22.86
N SER A 1071 -34.97 0.28 -23.04
CA SER A 1071 -35.11 1.00 -24.31
C SER A 1071 -35.14 2.51 -24.12
N VAL A 1072 -34.36 3.23 -24.91
CA VAL A 1072 -34.37 4.69 -25.00
C VAL A 1072 -34.64 5.12 -26.44
N LYS A 1073 -35.54 6.08 -26.62
CA LYS A 1073 -35.92 6.63 -27.92
C LYS A 1073 -35.27 7.99 -28.11
N SER A 1074 -34.57 8.19 -29.23
CA SER A 1074 -34.09 9.52 -29.62
C SER A 1074 -35.23 10.45 -30.04
N VAL A 1075 -34.90 11.74 -30.16
CA VAL A 1075 -35.73 12.68 -30.93
C VAL A 1075 -35.86 12.24 -32.39
N SER A 1076 -36.90 12.70 -33.07
CA SER A 1076 -37.09 12.42 -34.49
C SER A 1076 -36.18 13.30 -35.34
N PHE A 1077 -35.76 12.83 -36.51
CA PHE A 1077 -34.94 13.56 -37.46
C PHE A 1077 -35.28 13.17 -38.90
N SER A 1078 -34.99 14.05 -39.84
CA SER A 1078 -35.17 13.80 -41.28
C SER A 1078 -33.81 13.51 -41.93
N LEU A 1079 -33.78 12.57 -42.87
CA LEU A 1079 -32.57 12.15 -43.56
C LEU A 1079 -32.75 12.32 -45.07
N THR A 1080 -31.79 13.01 -45.70
CA THR A 1080 -31.66 13.13 -47.16
C THR A 1080 -30.21 12.89 -47.58
N TYR A 1081 -29.96 12.68 -48.88
CA TYR A 1081 -28.62 12.53 -49.43
C TYR A 1081 -28.34 13.65 -50.43
N ALA A 1082 -27.14 14.23 -50.37
CA ALA A 1082 -26.68 15.18 -51.36
C ALA A 1082 -26.58 14.52 -52.75
N SER A 1083 -26.95 15.26 -53.79
CA SER A 1083 -26.79 14.80 -55.17
C SER A 1083 -25.30 14.77 -55.55
N SER A 1084 -24.88 13.76 -56.30
CA SER A 1084 -23.48 13.53 -56.72
C SER A 1084 -22.87 14.56 -57.70
N ASN A 1085 -23.36 15.81 -57.73
CA ASN A 1085 -22.90 16.88 -58.61
C ASN A 1085 -22.96 18.23 -57.90
N ALA A 1086 -21.84 18.66 -57.31
CA ALA A 1086 -21.58 20.07 -57.00
C ALA A 1086 -20.08 20.32 -56.76
N THR A 1087 -19.28 20.19 -57.81
CA THR A 1087 -18.13 21.11 -57.94
C THR A 1087 -18.70 22.51 -58.19
N ASP A 1088 -18.24 23.48 -57.41
CA ASP A 1088 -18.56 24.93 -57.43
C ASP A 1088 -19.89 25.40 -56.80
N ALA A 1089 -19.80 25.95 -55.58
CA ALA A 1089 -20.25 27.32 -55.25
C ALA A 1089 -19.82 27.80 -53.84
N SER A 1090 -18.72 28.57 -53.82
CA SER A 1090 -18.37 29.72 -52.95
C SER A 1090 -18.33 29.63 -51.41
N ALA A 1091 -17.08 29.71 -50.92
CA ALA A 1091 -16.52 30.64 -49.92
C ALA A 1091 -17.17 30.83 -48.54
#